data_AF-A0A0D2QN26-F1
#
_entry.id   AF-A0A0D2QN26-F1
#
_cell.length_a   1.000
_cell.length_b   1.000
_cell.length_c   1.000
_cell.angle_alpha   90.00
_cell.angle_beta   90.00
_cell.angle_gamma   90.00
#
_symmetry.space_group_name_H-M   'P 1'
#
loop_
_entity.id
_entity.type
_entity.pdbx_description
1 polymer ?
#
loop_
_entity_poly.entity_id
_entity_poly.type
_entity_poly.pdbx_seq_one_letter_code
_entity_poly.pdbx_strand_id
1 'polypeptide(L)'
;MEIVKSILDIPVQDPQAEFSSADLTWKKFGTVEHQDDVALIPYTRVNDFIIGECCNVECPKRFHIERGRKRSKGSVKEYKNDDYLEYKLYWCSFGPENYGEGGGILPSRKYRLNTRFKHPIRAARPQSMRGCTCHFVVKRLYTRPSLVLIIYNVKCHINKSGFVCHGPLDKDTIGPIQQQTMSMIYQGIPKENVLGKNIECIQQYCGSDATFDTLASEYVRKLGMIIKRSTHELDRDDQASIRMWVERNKKSIFFYQDTSKMDPFILGIQTEWQLQQMARFGRHNLVAADSTFGIKKLKYPLCTLLVFDSRHHALPVAWIITPSVVKSDMSKWKKALNTFCPILFSLWRLRSSWLRNVVKKCSNIEVQREIFKRLGKIVYGTWSSVNTSVALEECIQDFVDQTAFVDYFRSSWMAKIEMWLLTLKSFPLASQAASGAIEAYHVKLKTKLFDDSHLGALLRVDWLVHKLTTELYSTYWLNRYADESNSFQNVKEEYIASTSWHRALQIPDSAVTLDDKYNLFAKVASLKGSSITHIVWNPGSDFAFCDSAWSMQGNFCKHVIKVNMMCDNDKACEPSMSSRSFGEIPMDLWKKPMDDSILLDESVAWSHQMLDQIKQLVELNSSNDIGIVVNNMPLKWISKKGRKFVGIPASFPALPSTSKSNLQKKNRKWKRLSRLR
;
A
#
# COMPACT_ATOMS: atom_id res chain seq x y z
N MET A 1 42.04 8.60 -19.75
CA MET A 1 42.73 7.75 -18.76
C MET A 1 43.89 7.05 -19.44
N GLU A 2 45.07 7.05 -18.84
CA GLU A 2 46.24 6.31 -19.35
C GLU A 2 45.99 4.80 -19.34
N ILE A 3 46.33 4.12 -20.44
CA ILE A 3 46.21 2.66 -20.57
C ILE A 3 47.46 2.03 -19.97
N VAL A 4 47.26 1.21 -18.94
CA VAL A 4 48.35 0.53 -18.25
C VAL A 4 48.64 -0.79 -18.97
N LYS A 5 49.88 -0.99 -19.43
CA LYS A 5 50.30 -2.18 -20.18
C LYS A 5 50.81 -3.33 -19.28
N SER A 6 51.16 -3.04 -18.02
CA SER A 6 51.65 -4.02 -17.06
C SER A 6 50.87 -3.97 -15.75
N ILE A 7 50.52 -5.14 -15.20
CA ILE A 7 49.86 -5.22 -13.88
C ILE A 7 50.72 -4.65 -12.77
N LEU A 8 52.05 -4.62 -12.95
CA LEU A 8 52.98 -4.09 -11.95
C LEU A 8 52.80 -2.58 -11.71
N ASP A 9 52.26 -1.86 -12.69
CA ASP A 9 52.05 -0.41 -12.61
C ASP A 9 50.69 -0.05 -11.98
N ILE A 10 49.88 -1.07 -11.62
CA ILE A 10 48.60 -0.87 -10.94
C ILE A 10 48.85 -0.84 -9.42
N PRO A 11 48.54 0.26 -8.73
CA PRO A 11 48.75 0.35 -7.29
C PRO A 11 47.83 -0.63 -6.55
N VAL A 12 48.39 -1.31 -5.55
CA VAL A 12 47.61 -2.13 -4.62
C VAL A 12 46.84 -1.19 -3.69
N GLN A 13 45.53 -1.37 -3.62
CA GLN A 13 44.63 -0.54 -2.82
C GLN A 13 44.08 -1.35 -1.66
N ASP A 14 44.09 -0.75 -0.47
CA ASP A 14 43.61 -1.38 0.76
C ASP A 14 42.80 -0.39 1.63
N PRO A 15 41.56 -0.05 1.24
CA PRO A 15 40.73 0.88 2.02
C PRO A 15 40.45 0.38 3.45
N GLN A 16 40.22 1.30 4.40
CA GLN A 16 39.77 0.94 5.75
C GLN A 16 38.27 0.54 5.73
N ALA A 17 37.90 -0.43 6.57
CA ALA A 17 36.53 -1.01 6.68
C ALA A 17 36.04 -1.80 5.44
N GLU A 18 34.75 -2.16 5.40
CA GLU A 18 34.11 -2.75 4.21
C GLU A 18 34.00 -1.67 3.12
N PHE A 19 34.31 -2.02 1.86
CA PHE A 19 34.47 -1.05 0.77
C PHE A 19 33.86 -1.57 -0.55
N SER A 20 33.61 -0.68 -1.48
CA SER A 20 32.92 -0.94 -2.74
C SER A 20 33.76 -0.50 -3.95
N SER A 21 33.21 -0.63 -5.15
CA SER A 21 33.81 -0.13 -6.38
C SER A 21 33.94 1.38 -6.42
N ALA A 22 33.14 2.13 -5.67
CA ALA A 22 33.25 3.59 -5.56
C ALA A 22 34.50 4.02 -4.76
N ASP A 23 34.99 3.16 -3.87
CA ASP A 23 36.12 3.42 -2.98
C ASP A 23 37.48 3.04 -3.61
N LEU A 24 37.45 2.53 -4.85
CA LEU A 24 38.64 2.09 -5.59
C LEU A 24 38.92 3.01 -6.78
N THR A 25 40.20 3.30 -6.99
CA THR A 25 40.70 3.93 -8.21
C THR A 25 40.86 2.87 -9.30
N TRP A 26 40.08 3.00 -10.38
CA TRP A 26 40.10 2.06 -11.51
C TRP A 26 41.13 2.49 -12.56
N LYS A 27 41.82 1.52 -13.16
CA LYS A 27 42.75 1.72 -14.27
C LYS A 27 42.29 0.90 -15.47
N LYS A 28 42.49 1.43 -16.68
CA LYS A 28 42.27 0.67 -17.91
C LYS A 28 43.47 -0.22 -18.19
N PHE A 29 43.25 -1.53 -18.23
CA PHE A 29 44.27 -2.54 -18.46
C PHE A 29 43.92 -3.39 -19.68
N GLY A 30 44.88 -3.58 -20.59
CA GLY A 30 44.68 -4.39 -21.80
C GLY A 30 45.41 -3.83 -23.04
N THR A 31 44.89 -4.16 -24.22
CA THR A 31 45.41 -3.69 -25.52
C THR A 31 44.55 -2.53 -26.04
N VAL A 32 44.98 -1.87 -27.13
CA VAL A 32 44.22 -0.75 -27.73
C VAL A 32 42.79 -1.19 -28.11
N GLU A 33 42.62 -2.46 -28.50
CA GLU A 33 41.35 -3.05 -28.94
C GLU A 33 40.48 -3.61 -27.80
N HIS A 34 41.08 -4.02 -26.67
CA HIS A 34 40.36 -4.63 -25.55
C HIS A 34 40.84 -4.02 -24.22
N GLN A 35 40.01 -3.16 -23.64
CA GLN A 35 40.30 -2.43 -22.40
C GLN A 35 39.35 -2.87 -21.29
N ASP A 36 39.91 -3.39 -20.22
CA ASP A 36 39.18 -3.76 -19.01
C ASP A 36 39.42 -2.71 -17.91
N ASP A 37 38.37 -2.33 -17.18
CA ASP A 37 38.50 -1.53 -15.96
C ASP A 37 38.89 -2.45 -14.80
N VAL A 38 40.09 -2.23 -14.26
CA VAL A 38 40.68 -3.09 -13.24
C VAL A 38 41.14 -2.34 -11.99
N ALA A 39 41.14 -3.05 -10.87
CA ALA A 39 41.71 -2.63 -9.60
C ALA A 39 42.43 -3.79 -8.91
N LEU A 40 43.49 -3.50 -8.15
CA LEU A 40 44.33 -4.50 -7.49
C LEU A 40 44.17 -4.37 -5.97
N ILE A 41 43.76 -5.45 -5.30
CA ILE A 41 43.56 -5.47 -3.84
C ILE A 41 44.21 -6.71 -3.19
N PRO A 42 44.43 -6.73 -1.87
CA PRO A 42 44.82 -7.94 -1.16
C PRO A 42 43.75 -9.05 -1.23
N TYR A 43 44.17 -10.31 -1.43
CA TYR A 43 43.26 -11.47 -1.51
C TYR A 43 42.41 -11.65 -0.24
N THR A 44 42.94 -11.28 0.92
CA THR A 44 42.24 -11.35 2.21
C THR A 44 41.04 -10.40 2.28
N ARG A 45 41.07 -9.31 1.52
CA ARG A 45 40.05 -8.24 1.53
C ARG A 45 38.94 -8.42 0.48
N VAL A 46 38.98 -9.49 -0.31
CA VAL A 46 37.94 -9.78 -1.33
C VAL A 46 36.55 -9.89 -0.73
N ASN A 47 36.43 -10.46 0.47
CA ASN A 47 35.12 -10.57 1.13
C ASN A 47 34.60 -9.20 1.55
N ASP A 48 35.49 -8.33 2.06
CA ASP A 48 35.12 -6.96 2.48
C ASP A 48 34.66 -6.14 1.27
N PHE A 49 35.30 -6.31 0.11
CA PHE A 49 34.85 -5.74 -1.16
C PHE A 49 33.45 -6.23 -1.57
N ILE A 50 33.22 -7.55 -1.51
CA ILE A 50 31.93 -8.13 -1.87
C ILE A 50 30.83 -7.66 -0.91
N ILE A 51 31.12 -7.57 0.39
CA ILE A 51 30.15 -7.10 1.38
C ILE A 51 29.85 -5.62 1.14
N GLY A 52 30.85 -4.76 0.95
CA GLY A 52 30.63 -3.34 0.65
C GLY A 52 29.84 -3.13 -0.64
N GLU A 53 30.12 -3.91 -1.70
CA GLU A 53 29.29 -3.94 -2.91
C GLU A 53 27.84 -4.38 -2.63
N CYS A 54 27.61 -5.34 -1.74
CA CYS A 54 26.27 -5.79 -1.38
C CYS A 54 25.51 -4.81 -0.47
N CYS A 55 26.24 -4.04 0.34
CA CYS A 55 25.73 -3.14 1.37
C CYS A 55 25.58 -1.68 0.90
N ASN A 56 25.70 -1.40 -0.40
CA ASN A 56 25.45 -0.07 -0.93
C ASN A 56 24.01 0.38 -0.62
N VAL A 57 23.88 1.45 0.17
CA VAL A 57 22.60 2.01 0.63
C VAL A 57 21.71 2.46 -0.54
N GLU A 58 22.33 2.90 -1.64
CA GLU A 58 21.63 3.34 -2.85
C GLU A 58 21.13 2.18 -3.70
N CYS A 59 21.62 0.95 -3.50
CA CYS A 59 21.21 -0.23 -4.26
C CYS A 59 21.61 -1.54 -3.55
N PRO A 60 20.85 -2.00 -2.54
CA PRO A 60 21.18 -3.20 -1.78
C PRO A 60 21.09 -4.43 -2.69
N LYS A 61 22.20 -5.14 -2.85
CA LYS A 61 22.34 -6.21 -3.85
C LYS A 61 23.04 -7.43 -3.28
N ARG A 62 22.92 -8.57 -3.96
CA ARG A 62 23.69 -9.78 -3.65
C ARG A 62 24.34 -10.29 -4.93
N PHE A 63 25.56 -10.77 -4.80
CA PHE A 63 26.28 -11.39 -5.91
C PHE A 63 26.38 -12.90 -5.70
N HIS A 64 26.12 -13.67 -6.75
CA HIS A 64 26.37 -15.11 -6.78
C HIS A 64 27.52 -15.42 -7.75
N ILE A 65 28.19 -16.54 -7.52
CA ILE A 65 29.24 -17.02 -8.42
C ILE A 65 28.57 -17.76 -9.56
N GLU A 66 28.62 -17.19 -10.77
CA GLU A 66 28.10 -17.84 -11.98
C GLU A 66 29.09 -18.86 -12.52
N ARG A 67 30.40 -18.55 -12.44
CA ARG A 67 31.48 -19.41 -12.94
C ARG A 67 32.70 -19.36 -12.04
N GLY A 68 33.26 -20.52 -11.69
CA GLY A 68 34.50 -20.64 -10.92
C GLY A 68 35.50 -21.58 -11.60
N ARG A 69 36.77 -21.19 -11.66
CA ARG A 69 37.88 -22.03 -12.15
C ARG A 69 39.05 -21.94 -11.19
N LYS A 70 39.73 -23.05 -10.92
CA LYS A 70 40.91 -23.11 -10.04
C LYS A 70 42.00 -23.92 -10.71
N ARG A 71 43.24 -23.43 -10.66
CA ARG A 71 44.44 -24.13 -11.14
C ARG A 71 45.29 -24.58 -9.96
N SER A 72 46.03 -25.67 -10.11
CA SER A 72 46.99 -26.14 -9.09
C SER A 72 48.27 -25.32 -9.18
N LYS A 73 48.89 -25.03 -8.04
CA LYS A 73 50.20 -24.35 -8.01
C LYS A 73 51.24 -25.25 -8.67
N GLY A 74 52.02 -24.71 -9.61
CA GLY A 74 52.99 -25.46 -10.43
C GLY A 74 52.42 -26.13 -11.69
N SER A 75 51.12 -26.02 -11.98
CA SER A 75 50.51 -26.67 -13.16
C SER A 75 50.77 -25.97 -14.50
N VAL A 76 51.38 -24.79 -14.52
CA VAL A 76 51.56 -23.97 -15.71
C VAL A 76 53.07 -23.71 -15.90
N LYS A 77 53.61 -24.09 -17.07
CA LYS A 77 55.05 -23.97 -17.38
C LYS A 77 55.46 -22.56 -17.80
N GLU A 78 54.59 -21.85 -18.52
CA GLU A 78 54.74 -20.45 -18.92
C GLU A 78 53.45 -19.70 -18.61
N TYR A 79 53.53 -18.57 -17.90
CA TYR A 79 52.36 -17.81 -17.46
C TYR A 79 52.57 -16.30 -17.68
N LYS A 80 51.49 -15.58 -17.99
CA LYS A 80 51.49 -14.12 -18.06
C LYS A 80 51.33 -13.50 -16.67
N ASN A 81 51.68 -12.23 -16.51
CA ASN A 81 51.54 -11.53 -15.23
C ASN A 81 50.09 -11.43 -14.73
N ASP A 82 49.11 -11.56 -15.64
CA ASP A 82 47.67 -11.53 -15.38
C ASP A 82 47.01 -12.92 -15.31
N ASP A 83 47.81 -13.99 -15.40
CA ASP A 83 47.29 -15.35 -15.26
C ASP A 83 46.71 -15.59 -13.87
N TYR A 84 45.65 -16.40 -13.82
CA TYR A 84 44.91 -16.65 -12.59
C TYR A 84 45.28 -18.01 -11.97
N LEU A 85 45.44 -18.01 -10.66
CA LEU A 85 45.41 -19.21 -9.83
C LEU A 85 43.94 -19.61 -9.52
N GLU A 86 43.11 -18.61 -9.26
CA GLU A 86 41.67 -18.76 -9.01
C GLU A 86 40.91 -17.67 -9.78
N TYR A 87 39.88 -18.07 -10.51
CA TYR A 87 39.00 -17.20 -11.27
C TYR A 87 37.58 -17.38 -10.78
N LYS A 88 36.90 -16.29 -10.44
CA LYS A 88 35.48 -16.28 -10.09
C LYS A 88 34.78 -15.15 -10.84
N LEU A 89 33.71 -15.50 -11.55
CA LEU A 89 32.79 -14.55 -12.17
C LEU A 89 31.59 -14.38 -11.24
N TYR A 90 31.41 -13.16 -10.73
CA TYR A 90 30.29 -12.77 -9.88
C TYR A 90 29.24 -12.05 -10.72
N TRP A 91 28.00 -12.51 -10.60
CA TRP A 91 26.83 -11.87 -11.21
C TRP A 91 25.91 -11.32 -10.14
N CYS A 92 25.28 -10.19 -10.45
CA CYS A 92 24.16 -9.72 -9.66
C CYS A 92 23.08 -10.82 -9.62
N SER A 93 22.46 -11.00 -8.45
CA SER A 93 21.41 -12.00 -8.24
C SER A 93 20.21 -11.87 -9.20
N PHE A 94 20.07 -10.73 -9.87
CA PHE A 94 19.01 -10.44 -10.84
C PHE A 94 19.39 -10.71 -12.33
N GLY A 95 20.52 -11.32 -12.67
CA GLY A 95 20.86 -11.72 -14.06
C GLY A 95 21.69 -13.02 -14.18
N PRO A 96 21.95 -13.58 -15.39
CA PRO A 96 21.45 -13.23 -16.74
C PRO A 96 20.17 -13.97 -17.19
N GLU A 97 19.51 -13.40 -18.21
CA GLU A 97 18.18 -13.68 -18.78
C GLU A 97 18.00 -14.99 -19.58
N ASN A 98 18.57 -16.12 -19.15
CA ASN A 98 18.49 -17.35 -19.93
C ASN A 98 17.29 -18.23 -19.53
N TYR A 99 16.10 -17.92 -20.06
CA TYR A 99 15.12 -18.95 -20.43
C TYR A 99 14.67 -18.67 -21.87
N GLY A 100 14.94 -19.62 -22.76
CA GLY A 100 14.30 -19.66 -24.08
C GLY A 100 12.78 -19.69 -23.92
N GLU A 101 12.10 -19.19 -24.95
CA GLU A 101 10.64 -19.20 -25.08
C GLU A 101 10.05 -20.55 -24.62
N GLY A 102 9.29 -20.57 -23.51
CA GLY A 102 8.42 -21.70 -23.14
C GLY A 102 8.82 -22.62 -21.97
N GLY A 103 9.86 -22.33 -21.17
CA GLY A 103 10.25 -23.20 -20.04
C GLY A 103 9.43 -23.02 -18.75
N GLY A 104 8.82 -24.08 -18.23
CA GLY A 104 8.02 -24.07 -16.98
C GLY A 104 8.80 -23.79 -15.69
N ILE A 105 8.09 -23.30 -14.67
CA ILE A 105 8.62 -22.97 -13.32
C ILE A 105 9.14 -24.24 -12.65
N LEU A 106 10.46 -24.37 -12.48
CA LEU A 106 11.03 -25.39 -11.60
C LEU A 106 10.90 -24.94 -10.13
N PRO A 107 10.35 -25.78 -9.24
CA PRO A 107 10.15 -25.40 -7.84
C PRO A 107 11.48 -25.28 -7.09
N SER A 108 11.59 -24.25 -6.25
CA SER A 108 12.73 -24.01 -5.36
C SER A 108 12.92 -25.17 -4.37
N ARG A 109 14.14 -25.67 -4.21
CA ARG A 109 14.52 -26.48 -3.04
C ARG A 109 14.36 -25.62 -1.79
N LYS A 110 13.45 -25.99 -0.88
CA LYS A 110 13.28 -25.33 0.44
C LYS A 110 14.60 -25.40 1.22
N TYR A 111 15.13 -24.28 1.72
CA TYR A 111 16.18 -24.30 2.73
C TYR A 111 15.85 -23.44 3.96
N ARG A 112 16.19 -23.98 5.13
CA ARG A 112 15.99 -23.38 6.46
C ARG A 112 16.99 -22.24 6.67
N LEU A 113 16.52 -21.10 7.16
CA LEU A 113 17.35 -20.05 7.74
C LEU A 113 18.06 -20.62 8.99
N ASN A 114 19.37 -20.87 8.92
CA ASN A 114 20.19 -21.11 10.10
C ASN A 114 21.01 -19.84 10.38
N THR A 115 20.64 -19.12 11.44
CA THR A 115 21.20 -17.83 11.91
C THR A 115 22.57 -17.94 12.59
N ARG A 116 23.43 -18.89 12.20
CA ARG A 116 24.74 -19.07 12.85
C ARG A 116 25.86 -19.41 11.87
N PHE A 117 26.28 -18.52 10.96
CA PHE A 117 27.64 -18.58 10.35
C PHE A 117 28.04 -17.23 9.72
N LYS A 118 29.25 -16.74 10.04
CA LYS A 118 29.92 -15.52 9.51
C LYS A 118 30.70 -15.78 8.20
N HIS A 119 30.12 -16.49 7.22
CA HIS A 119 30.74 -16.69 5.90
C HIS A 119 29.74 -16.38 4.79
N PRO A 120 30.18 -15.87 3.62
CA PRO A 120 29.29 -15.60 2.49
C PRO A 120 28.78 -16.93 1.93
N ILE A 121 27.63 -17.36 2.44
CA ILE A 121 26.93 -18.55 1.97
C ILE A 121 26.54 -18.30 0.52
N ARG A 122 26.91 -19.25 -0.36
CA ARG A 122 26.43 -19.37 -1.75
C ARG A 122 24.96 -18.98 -1.83
N ALA A 123 24.68 -17.80 -2.35
CA ALA A 123 23.31 -17.31 -2.48
C ALA A 123 22.53 -18.23 -3.43
N ALA A 124 21.33 -18.65 -3.01
CA ALA A 124 20.40 -19.33 -3.91
C ALA A 124 19.95 -18.36 -5.01
N ARG A 125 19.76 -18.87 -6.23
CA ARG A 125 19.20 -18.12 -7.37
C ARG A 125 17.79 -17.60 -7.01
N PRO A 126 17.51 -16.29 -7.08
CA PRO A 126 16.16 -15.75 -6.88
C PRO A 126 15.18 -16.23 -7.96
N GLN A 127 13.88 -16.22 -7.63
CA GLN A 127 12.80 -16.53 -8.59
C GLN A 127 12.58 -15.40 -9.63
N SER A 128 12.99 -14.16 -9.34
CA SER A 128 12.82 -13.03 -10.26
C SER A 128 14.13 -12.69 -11.00
N MET A 129 14.48 -13.46 -12.02
CA MET A 129 15.56 -13.03 -12.93
C MET A 129 15.06 -11.86 -13.78
N ARG A 130 15.78 -10.73 -13.80
CA ARG A 130 15.41 -9.47 -14.48
C ARG A 130 16.39 -9.05 -15.57
N GLY A 131 17.33 -9.93 -15.91
CA GLY A 131 18.32 -9.71 -16.96
C GLY A 131 19.40 -8.69 -16.62
N CYS A 132 19.69 -8.44 -15.32
CA CYS A 132 20.72 -7.50 -14.90
C CYS A 132 22.09 -7.85 -15.49
N THR A 133 22.74 -6.92 -16.17
CA THR A 133 24.05 -7.09 -16.79
C THR A 133 25.20 -6.81 -15.83
N CYS A 134 24.94 -6.36 -14.60
CA CYS A 134 25.99 -6.08 -13.62
C CYS A 134 26.75 -7.36 -13.24
N HIS A 135 28.03 -7.39 -13.59
CA HIS A 135 28.93 -8.46 -13.23
C HIS A 135 30.38 -7.97 -13.14
N PHE A 136 31.15 -8.68 -12.32
CA PHE A 136 32.58 -8.46 -12.17
C PHE A 136 33.31 -9.78 -11.99
N VAL A 137 34.60 -9.76 -12.28
CA VAL A 137 35.49 -10.91 -12.19
C VAL A 137 36.50 -10.66 -11.09
N VAL A 138 36.77 -11.70 -10.31
CA VAL A 138 37.82 -11.74 -9.30
C VAL A 138 38.87 -12.76 -9.76
N LYS A 139 40.05 -12.29 -10.14
CA LYS A 139 41.21 -13.12 -10.52
C LYS A 139 42.26 -13.06 -9.42
N ARG A 140 42.46 -14.16 -8.70
CA ARG A 140 43.63 -14.33 -7.83
C ARG A 140 44.84 -14.62 -8.69
N LEU A 141 45.87 -13.77 -8.63
CA LEU A 141 47.01 -13.85 -9.54
C LEU A 141 47.88 -15.08 -9.27
N TYR A 142 48.40 -15.68 -10.34
CA TYR A 142 49.29 -16.84 -10.27
C TYR A 142 50.68 -16.46 -9.73
N THR A 143 51.20 -15.32 -10.20
CA THR A 143 52.52 -14.78 -9.85
C THR A 143 52.56 -14.18 -8.44
N ARG A 144 51.46 -13.56 -8.01
CA ARG A 144 51.30 -12.91 -6.70
C ARG A 144 50.04 -13.40 -5.99
N PRO A 145 50.04 -14.62 -5.39
CA PRO A 145 48.84 -15.22 -4.80
C PRO A 145 48.27 -14.48 -3.59
N SER A 146 49.00 -13.52 -3.03
CA SER A 146 48.51 -12.61 -1.98
C SER A 146 47.62 -11.50 -2.52
N LEU A 147 47.57 -11.30 -3.84
CA LEU A 147 46.83 -10.24 -4.49
C LEU A 147 45.74 -10.77 -5.42
N VAL A 148 44.78 -9.91 -5.69
CA VAL A 148 43.64 -10.14 -6.56
C VAL A 148 43.45 -8.96 -7.48
N LEU A 149 43.29 -9.28 -8.76
CA LEU A 149 42.83 -8.36 -9.78
C LEU A 149 41.30 -8.45 -9.86
N ILE A 150 40.61 -7.37 -9.54
CA ILE A 150 39.18 -7.21 -9.79
C ILE A 150 39.03 -6.57 -11.16
N ILE A 151 38.16 -7.14 -12.00
CA ILE A 151 37.80 -6.61 -13.31
C ILE A 151 36.31 -6.34 -13.28
N TYR A 152 35.90 -5.08 -13.43
CA TYR A 152 34.49 -4.71 -13.40
C TYR A 152 34.00 -4.47 -14.82
N ASN A 153 33.29 -5.45 -15.38
CA ASN A 153 32.84 -5.39 -16.77
C ASN A 153 31.65 -4.44 -16.94
N VAL A 154 30.65 -4.53 -16.06
CA VAL A 154 29.49 -3.62 -16.07
C VAL A 154 29.12 -3.28 -14.64
N LYS A 155 29.32 -2.03 -14.24
CA LYS A 155 28.97 -1.50 -12.90
C LYS A 155 27.47 -1.20 -12.76
N CYS A 156 26.85 -0.80 -13.87
CA CYS A 156 25.46 -0.37 -13.91
C CYS A 156 24.51 -1.56 -13.75
N HIS A 157 23.52 -1.41 -12.88
CA HIS A 157 22.44 -2.38 -12.69
C HIS A 157 21.36 -2.21 -13.73
N ILE A 158 21.71 -2.47 -14.99
CA ILE A 158 20.78 -2.35 -16.12
C ILE A 158 20.56 -3.71 -16.79
N ASN A 159 19.48 -3.90 -17.53
CA ASN A 159 19.33 -5.06 -18.42
C ASN A 159 19.93 -4.77 -19.80
N LYS A 160 19.96 -5.78 -20.69
CA LYS A 160 20.46 -5.63 -22.09
C LYS A 160 19.76 -4.54 -22.89
N SER A 161 18.55 -4.17 -22.47
CA SER A 161 17.73 -3.15 -23.12
C SER A 161 17.91 -1.76 -22.48
N GLY A 162 18.86 -1.59 -21.55
CA GLY A 162 19.19 -0.31 -20.92
C GLY A 162 18.37 0.04 -19.67
N PHE A 163 17.55 -0.87 -19.16
CA PHE A 163 16.64 -0.59 -18.04
C PHE A 163 17.31 -0.84 -16.70
N VAL A 164 17.19 0.09 -15.74
CA VAL A 164 17.60 -0.17 -14.35
C VAL A 164 16.81 -1.35 -13.78
N CYS A 165 17.51 -2.39 -13.33
CA CYS A 165 16.92 -3.66 -12.94
C CYS A 165 16.41 -3.68 -11.50
N HIS A 166 17.04 -2.92 -10.58
CA HIS A 166 16.61 -2.70 -9.18
C HIS A 166 17.26 -1.41 -8.59
N GLY A 167 16.66 -0.82 -7.55
CA GLY A 167 17.08 0.46 -6.92
C GLY A 167 17.11 0.44 -5.38
N PRO A 168 17.25 1.59 -4.69
CA PRO A 168 17.53 1.68 -3.24
C PRO A 168 16.50 1.01 -2.35
N LEU A 169 15.28 0.86 -2.87
CA LEU A 169 14.14 0.30 -2.14
C LEU A 169 13.80 -1.15 -2.52
N ASP A 170 14.66 -1.84 -3.27
CA ASP A 170 14.24 -3.06 -3.91
C ASP A 170 14.69 -4.35 -3.20
N LYS A 171 13.70 -5.10 -2.69
CA LYS A 171 13.81 -6.54 -2.52
C LYS A 171 13.03 -7.36 -3.55
N ASP A 172 12.04 -6.83 -4.29
CA ASP A 172 11.30 -7.54 -5.35
C ASP A 172 10.42 -6.71 -6.37
N THR A 173 10.55 -5.38 -6.51
CA THR A 173 9.80 -4.52 -7.46
C THR A 173 10.46 -4.26 -8.82
N ILE A 174 9.76 -4.57 -9.92
CA ILE A 174 10.09 -4.07 -11.27
C ILE A 174 10.30 -2.53 -11.20
N GLY A 175 11.46 -2.07 -11.68
CA GLY A 175 12.10 -0.83 -11.22
C GLY A 175 11.26 0.45 -11.32
N PRO A 176 11.44 1.38 -10.37
CA PRO A 176 10.66 2.62 -10.26
C PRO A 176 10.66 3.45 -11.54
N ILE A 177 11.74 3.42 -12.33
CA ILE A 177 11.91 4.22 -13.55
C ILE A 177 10.94 3.81 -14.68
N GLN A 178 10.66 2.51 -14.84
CA GLN A 178 9.72 2.06 -15.88
C GLN A 178 8.28 2.49 -15.54
N GLN A 179 7.87 2.23 -14.29
CA GLN A 179 6.55 2.64 -13.79
C GLN A 179 6.39 4.17 -13.82
N GLN A 180 7.46 4.89 -13.50
CA GLN A 180 7.53 6.35 -13.60
C GLN A 180 7.30 6.81 -15.04
N THR A 181 8.07 6.28 -15.98
CA THR A 181 7.99 6.65 -17.40
C THR A 181 6.61 6.34 -17.97
N MET A 182 6.08 5.13 -17.70
CA MET A 182 4.74 4.74 -18.13
C MET A 182 3.67 5.65 -17.54
N SER A 183 3.75 5.97 -16.24
CA SER A 183 2.77 6.81 -15.57
C SER A 183 2.75 8.22 -16.14
N MET A 184 3.93 8.80 -16.41
CA MET A 184 4.03 10.12 -17.03
C MET A 184 3.44 10.15 -18.45
N ILE A 185 3.70 9.10 -19.25
CA ILE A 185 3.12 8.99 -20.60
C ILE A 185 1.59 8.87 -20.54
N TYR A 186 1.05 8.03 -19.65
CA TYR A 186 -0.41 7.89 -19.48
C TYR A 186 -1.09 9.17 -18.97
N GLN A 187 -0.39 10.00 -18.18
CA GLN A 187 -0.89 11.30 -17.74
C GLN A 187 -0.69 12.42 -18.78
N GLY A 188 -0.14 12.11 -19.96
CA GLY A 188 0.04 13.09 -21.03
C GLY A 188 1.14 14.13 -20.74
N ILE A 189 2.09 13.83 -19.85
CA ILE A 189 3.25 14.69 -19.62
C ILE A 189 4.05 14.80 -20.93
N PRO A 190 4.51 16.02 -21.32
CA PRO A 190 5.28 16.22 -22.55
C PRO A 190 6.47 15.27 -22.64
N LYS A 191 6.71 14.72 -23.83
CA LYS A 191 7.74 13.68 -24.04
C LYS A 191 9.13 14.15 -23.65
N GLU A 192 9.41 15.43 -23.84
CA GLU A 192 10.66 16.10 -23.50
C GLU A 192 10.89 16.05 -21.98
N ASN A 193 9.85 16.31 -21.19
CA ASN A 193 9.90 16.25 -19.73
C ASN A 193 10.04 14.81 -19.23
N VAL A 194 9.36 13.86 -19.87
CA VAL A 194 9.50 12.42 -19.56
C VAL A 194 10.92 11.95 -19.83
N LEU A 195 11.48 12.33 -20.97
CA LEU A 195 12.84 11.99 -21.36
C LEU A 195 13.87 12.61 -20.42
N GLY A 196 13.77 13.91 -20.14
CA GLY A 196 14.66 14.60 -19.21
C GLY A 196 14.69 13.94 -17.83
N LYS A 197 13.52 13.58 -17.29
CA LYS A 197 13.44 12.90 -15.99
C LYS A 197 13.96 11.46 -16.03
N ASN A 198 13.73 10.74 -17.13
CA ASN A 198 14.27 9.38 -17.31
C ASN A 198 15.81 9.41 -17.35
N ILE A 199 16.38 10.36 -18.09
CA ILE A 199 17.82 10.61 -18.16
C ILE A 199 18.37 10.98 -16.78
N GLU A 200 17.76 11.94 -16.08
CA GLU A 200 18.17 12.35 -14.73
C GLU A 200 18.23 11.14 -13.78
N CYS A 201 17.20 10.29 -13.80
CA CYS A 201 17.19 9.07 -13.00
C CYS A 201 18.30 8.10 -13.41
N ILE A 202 18.52 7.85 -14.71
CA ILE A 202 19.60 6.95 -15.15
C ILE A 202 20.97 7.51 -14.75
N GLN A 203 21.20 8.80 -14.93
CA GLN A 203 22.45 9.47 -14.57
C GLN A 203 22.71 9.40 -13.06
N GLN A 204 21.66 9.50 -12.23
CA GLN A 204 21.78 9.30 -10.78
C GLN A 204 22.30 7.91 -10.41
N TYR A 205 21.97 6.86 -11.18
CA TYR A 205 22.38 5.48 -10.88
C TYR A 205 23.63 5.00 -11.64
N CYS A 206 23.90 5.56 -12.82
CA CYS A 206 24.90 5.05 -13.76
C CYS A 206 26.01 6.07 -14.08
N GLY A 207 25.89 7.31 -13.58
CA GLY A 207 26.72 8.43 -14.00
C GLY A 207 26.34 8.96 -15.39
N SER A 208 26.97 10.05 -15.81
CA SER A 208 26.74 10.66 -17.12
C SER A 208 27.47 9.90 -18.24
N ASP A 209 26.73 9.29 -19.17
CA ASP A 209 27.27 8.64 -20.37
C ASP A 209 26.31 8.87 -21.56
N ALA A 210 26.85 9.37 -22.67
CA ALA A 210 26.09 9.65 -23.89
C ALA A 210 25.40 8.41 -24.49
N THR A 211 25.92 7.21 -24.22
CA THR A 211 25.29 5.95 -24.65
C THR A 211 23.99 5.69 -23.89
N PHE A 212 23.94 6.01 -22.59
CA PHE A 212 22.73 5.85 -21.79
C PHE A 212 21.64 6.87 -22.15
N ASP A 213 22.02 8.10 -22.48
CA ASP A 213 21.07 9.14 -22.93
C ASP A 213 20.38 8.73 -24.24
N THR A 214 21.13 8.12 -25.17
CA THR A 214 20.59 7.61 -26.44
C THR A 214 19.62 6.45 -26.21
N LEU A 215 19.98 5.51 -25.32
CA LEU A 215 19.12 4.38 -24.94
C LEU A 215 17.83 4.85 -24.24
N ALA A 216 17.92 5.86 -23.37
CA ALA A 216 16.78 6.46 -22.69
C ALA A 216 15.78 7.09 -23.67
N SER A 217 16.30 7.84 -24.65
CA SER A 217 15.49 8.44 -25.72
C SER A 217 14.76 7.39 -26.55
N GLU A 218 15.48 6.35 -26.97
CA GLU A 218 14.88 5.29 -27.76
C GLU A 218 13.82 4.51 -26.96
N TYR A 219 14.04 4.34 -25.65
CA TYR A 219 13.11 3.71 -24.73
C TYR A 219 11.81 4.49 -24.57
N VAL A 220 11.88 5.78 -24.22
CA VAL A 220 10.69 6.63 -24.06
C VAL A 220 9.87 6.66 -25.36
N ARG A 221 10.55 6.71 -26.51
CA ARG A 221 9.92 6.62 -27.82
C ARG A 221 9.22 5.27 -28.04
N LYS A 222 9.90 4.15 -27.78
CA LYS A 222 9.34 2.78 -27.91
C LYS A 222 8.13 2.59 -27.00
N LEU A 223 8.23 2.98 -25.73
CA LEU A 223 7.11 2.93 -24.79
C LEU A 223 5.93 3.77 -25.24
N GLY A 224 6.19 5.02 -25.68
CA GLY A 224 5.13 5.88 -26.20
C GLY A 224 4.38 5.25 -27.38
N MET A 225 5.10 4.55 -28.26
CA MET A 225 4.46 3.81 -29.37
C MET A 225 3.67 2.59 -28.88
N ILE A 226 4.18 1.83 -27.92
CA ILE A 226 3.48 0.67 -27.34
C ILE A 226 2.18 1.13 -26.68
N ILE A 227 2.24 2.19 -25.86
CA ILE A 227 1.07 2.73 -25.17
C ILE A 227 0.04 3.23 -26.20
N LYS A 228 0.47 3.96 -27.23
CA LYS A 228 -0.43 4.47 -28.29
C LYS A 228 -1.07 3.35 -29.12
N ARG A 229 -0.40 2.21 -29.30
CA ARG A 229 -0.91 1.05 -30.05
C ARG A 229 -1.65 0.04 -29.16
N SER A 230 -1.56 0.16 -27.84
CA SER A 230 -2.19 -0.79 -26.92
C SER A 230 -3.71 -0.66 -26.99
N THR A 231 -4.38 -1.78 -27.25
CA THR A 231 -5.84 -1.88 -27.17
C THR A 231 -6.22 -2.62 -25.89
N HIS A 232 -7.31 -2.18 -25.26
CA HIS A 232 -7.89 -2.89 -24.12
C HIS A 232 -8.65 -4.14 -24.58
N GLU A 233 -9.27 -4.07 -25.75
CA GLU A 233 -9.94 -5.18 -26.41
C GLU A 233 -8.87 -6.09 -27.05
N LEU A 234 -8.49 -7.16 -26.33
CA LEU A 234 -7.57 -8.19 -26.81
C LEU A 234 -8.29 -9.26 -27.63
N ASP A 235 -9.59 -9.43 -27.39
CA ASP A 235 -10.51 -10.31 -28.11
C ASP A 235 -11.87 -9.64 -28.26
N ARG A 236 -12.65 -10.03 -29.26
CA ARG A 236 -14.06 -9.61 -29.39
C ARG A 236 -14.91 -10.11 -28.22
N ASP A 237 -14.60 -11.29 -27.68
CA ASP A 237 -15.19 -11.79 -26.45
C ASP A 237 -14.52 -11.19 -25.21
N ASP A 238 -15.30 -10.48 -24.39
CA ASP A 238 -14.84 -9.85 -23.16
C ASP A 238 -14.23 -10.87 -22.18
N GLN A 239 -14.79 -12.08 -22.10
CA GLN A 239 -14.27 -13.10 -21.18
C GLN A 239 -12.92 -13.66 -21.66
N ALA A 240 -12.78 -13.97 -22.95
CA ALA A 240 -11.51 -14.36 -23.54
C ALA A 240 -10.44 -13.26 -23.44
N SER A 241 -10.82 -12.00 -23.67
CA SER A 241 -9.95 -10.83 -23.50
C SER A 241 -9.40 -10.73 -22.07
N ILE A 242 -10.26 -10.90 -21.06
CA ILE A 242 -9.85 -10.95 -19.65
C ILE A 242 -8.90 -12.11 -19.36
N ARG A 243 -9.18 -13.33 -19.86
CA ARG A 243 -8.28 -14.48 -19.67
C ARG A 243 -6.88 -14.20 -20.22
N MET A 244 -6.80 -13.65 -21.43
CA MET A 244 -5.51 -13.26 -22.02
C MET A 244 -4.80 -12.16 -21.21
N TRP A 245 -5.55 -11.19 -20.71
CA TRP A 245 -4.99 -10.14 -19.86
C TRP A 245 -4.46 -10.71 -18.53
N VAL A 246 -5.20 -11.62 -17.90
CA VAL A 246 -4.82 -12.31 -16.65
C VAL A 246 -3.52 -13.09 -16.85
N GLU A 247 -3.42 -13.86 -17.94
CA GLU A 247 -2.22 -14.62 -18.26
C GLU A 247 -0.98 -13.73 -18.45
N ARG A 248 -1.15 -12.55 -19.06
CA ARG A 248 -0.08 -11.56 -19.25
C ARG A 248 0.29 -10.80 -17.98
N ASN A 249 -0.62 -10.68 -17.01
CA ASN A 249 -0.48 -9.79 -15.84
C ASN A 249 -0.52 -10.52 -14.49
N LYS A 250 -0.10 -11.79 -14.43
CA LYS A 250 -0.12 -12.62 -13.19
C LYS A 250 0.51 -11.96 -11.97
N LYS A 251 1.52 -11.10 -12.16
CA LYS A 251 2.20 -10.37 -11.07
C LYS A 251 1.34 -9.29 -10.41
N SER A 252 0.31 -8.80 -11.09
CA SER A 252 -0.58 -7.73 -10.62
C SER A 252 -1.92 -8.27 -10.13
N ILE A 253 -2.04 -9.59 -9.95
CA ILE A 253 -3.28 -10.28 -9.62
C ILE A 253 -3.05 -11.06 -8.33
N PHE A 254 -3.84 -10.77 -7.30
CA PHE A 254 -3.79 -11.50 -6.04
C PHE A 254 -4.87 -12.58 -5.95
N PHE A 255 -5.94 -12.46 -6.75
CA PHE A 255 -7.00 -13.46 -6.83
C PHE A 255 -7.67 -13.44 -8.20
N TYR A 256 -7.91 -14.60 -8.78
CA TYR A 256 -8.68 -14.74 -10.01
C TYR A 256 -9.53 -16.01 -9.95
N GLN A 257 -10.81 -15.86 -10.26
CA GLN A 257 -11.78 -16.93 -10.40
C GLN A 257 -12.64 -16.62 -11.62
N ASP A 258 -12.64 -17.52 -12.58
CA ASP A 258 -13.48 -17.38 -13.77
C ASP A 258 -14.92 -17.83 -13.48
N THR A 259 -15.86 -17.35 -14.30
CA THR A 259 -17.28 -17.70 -14.15
C THR A 259 -17.48 -19.20 -14.38
N SER A 260 -18.08 -19.88 -13.40
CA SER A 260 -18.52 -21.28 -13.51
C SER A 260 -19.99 -21.42 -13.13
N LYS A 261 -20.57 -22.62 -13.30
CA LYS A 261 -21.95 -22.89 -12.87
C LYS A 261 -22.17 -22.70 -11.36
N MET A 262 -21.11 -22.86 -10.56
CA MET A 262 -21.17 -22.84 -9.08
C MET A 262 -20.52 -21.59 -8.48
N ASP A 263 -19.67 -20.89 -9.24
CA ASP A 263 -18.82 -19.83 -8.73
C ASP A 263 -18.92 -18.56 -9.59
N PRO A 264 -19.16 -17.39 -8.97
CA PRO A 264 -19.23 -16.12 -9.69
C PRO A 264 -17.84 -15.66 -10.16
N PHE A 265 -17.80 -14.81 -11.17
CA PHE A 265 -16.56 -14.14 -11.58
C PHE A 265 -15.95 -13.32 -10.44
N ILE A 266 -14.64 -13.45 -10.18
CA ILE A 266 -13.92 -12.58 -9.25
C ILE A 266 -12.54 -12.28 -9.83
N LEU A 267 -12.24 -11.00 -10.03
CA LEU A 267 -10.91 -10.53 -10.40
C LEU A 267 -10.39 -9.54 -9.36
N GLY A 268 -9.36 -9.96 -8.62
CA GLY A 268 -8.64 -9.17 -7.64
C GLY A 268 -7.30 -8.68 -8.20
N ILE A 269 -7.20 -7.37 -8.42
CA ILE A 269 -6.02 -6.69 -8.94
C ILE A 269 -5.32 -5.97 -7.78
N GLN A 270 -4.03 -6.23 -7.66
CA GLN A 270 -3.12 -5.52 -6.77
C GLN A 270 -1.74 -5.51 -7.42
N THR A 271 -1.31 -4.34 -7.88
CA THR A 271 0.07 -4.18 -8.37
C THR A 271 1.05 -4.19 -7.20
N GLU A 272 2.33 -4.42 -7.51
CA GLU A 272 3.38 -4.37 -6.50
C GLU A 272 3.42 -3.02 -5.76
N TRP A 273 3.25 -1.90 -6.47
CA TRP A 273 3.17 -0.58 -5.83
C TRP A 273 1.97 -0.47 -4.88
N GLN A 274 0.82 -1.03 -5.26
CA GLN A 274 -0.38 -1.05 -4.41
C GLN A 274 -0.16 -1.90 -3.15
N LEU A 275 0.48 -3.06 -3.29
CA LEU A 275 0.88 -3.91 -2.16
C LEU A 275 1.85 -3.17 -1.22
N GLN A 276 2.81 -2.42 -1.77
CA GLN A 276 3.72 -1.58 -0.98
C GLN A 276 2.98 -0.48 -0.23
N GLN A 277 2.05 0.23 -0.88
CA GLN A 277 1.24 1.26 -0.22
C GLN A 277 0.38 0.65 0.89
N MET A 278 -0.16 -0.55 0.66
CA MET A 278 -0.89 -1.32 1.67
C MET A 278 0.00 -1.72 2.85
N ALA A 279 1.22 -2.18 2.61
CA ALA A 279 2.14 -2.54 3.67
C ALA A 279 2.60 -1.32 4.47
N ARG A 280 2.81 -0.18 3.78
CA ARG A 280 3.27 1.08 4.36
C ARG A 280 2.18 1.80 5.17
N PHE A 281 0.96 1.85 4.63
CA PHE A 281 -0.15 2.64 5.17
C PHE A 281 -1.33 1.78 5.64
N GLY A 282 -1.25 0.46 5.63
CA GLY A 282 -2.34 -0.43 6.06
C GLY A 282 -2.07 -1.18 7.37
N ARG A 283 -0.81 -1.28 7.83
CA ARG A 283 -0.45 -2.06 9.04
C ARG A 283 -0.69 -1.35 10.37
N HIS A 284 -0.91 -0.04 10.34
CA HIS A 284 -1.22 0.78 11.52
C HIS A 284 -2.33 1.81 11.26
N ASN A 285 -2.71 2.00 10.00
CA ASN A 285 -3.77 2.86 9.53
C ASN A 285 -4.84 1.99 8.85
N LEU A 286 -6.09 2.34 9.04
CA LEU A 286 -7.24 1.50 8.70
C LEU A 286 -7.45 1.39 7.18
N VAL A 287 -7.98 0.24 6.73
CA VAL A 287 -8.38 0.06 5.32
C VAL A 287 -9.85 0.44 5.17
N ALA A 288 -10.16 1.33 4.24
CA ALA A 288 -11.54 1.57 3.83
C ALA A 288 -11.89 0.66 2.65
N ALA A 289 -13.09 0.06 2.68
CA ALA A 289 -13.61 -0.72 1.58
C ALA A 289 -14.91 -0.10 1.06
N ASP A 290 -15.00 0.12 -0.24
CA ASP A 290 -16.26 0.49 -0.90
C ASP A 290 -16.57 -0.52 -1.99
N SER A 291 -17.70 -1.22 -1.87
CA SER A 291 -18.14 -2.28 -2.78
C SER A 291 -19.26 -1.87 -3.75
N THR A 292 -19.64 -0.59 -3.76
CA THR A 292 -20.90 -0.16 -4.40
C THR A 292 -20.70 0.70 -5.64
N PHE A 293 -19.48 0.77 -6.18
CA PHE A 293 -19.22 1.53 -7.40
C PHE A 293 -19.73 0.77 -8.64
N GLY A 294 -20.47 1.48 -9.50
CA GLY A 294 -20.86 0.97 -10.81
C GLY A 294 -22.00 -0.04 -10.84
N ILE A 295 -22.71 -0.32 -9.72
CA ILE A 295 -23.80 -1.32 -9.65
C ILE A 295 -24.82 -1.21 -10.79
N LYS A 296 -25.16 0.00 -11.24
CA LYS A 296 -26.15 0.25 -12.30
C LYS A 296 -25.56 0.53 -13.69
N LYS A 297 -24.23 0.64 -13.79
CA LYS A 297 -23.55 1.16 -14.99
C LYS A 297 -22.49 0.20 -15.56
N LEU A 298 -21.84 -0.58 -14.70
CA LEU A 298 -20.80 -1.54 -15.08
C LEU A 298 -21.42 -2.94 -15.17
N LYS A 299 -20.86 -3.79 -16.04
CA LYS A 299 -21.23 -5.22 -16.11
C LYS A 299 -21.07 -5.92 -14.76
N TYR A 300 -19.97 -5.61 -14.05
CA TYR A 300 -19.75 -6.03 -12.67
C TYR A 300 -19.40 -4.83 -11.78
N PRO A 301 -19.95 -4.74 -10.56
CA PRO A 301 -19.53 -3.75 -9.58
C PRO A 301 -18.02 -3.78 -9.31
N LEU A 302 -17.48 -2.60 -9.00
CA LEU A 302 -16.11 -2.44 -8.56
C LEU A 302 -16.08 -2.22 -7.04
N CYS A 303 -15.37 -3.09 -6.35
CA CYS A 303 -14.96 -2.91 -4.97
C CYS A 303 -13.53 -2.36 -4.94
N THR A 304 -13.30 -1.26 -4.22
CA THR A 304 -11.95 -0.69 -4.02
C THR A 304 -11.58 -0.77 -2.55
N LEU A 305 -10.36 -1.23 -2.28
CA LEU A 305 -9.71 -1.07 -0.98
C LEU A 305 -8.81 0.16 -1.02
N LEU A 306 -8.97 1.03 -0.02
CA LEU A 306 -8.27 2.30 0.12
C LEU A 306 -7.50 2.32 1.44
N VAL A 307 -6.29 2.87 1.41
CA VAL A 307 -5.55 3.31 2.60
C VAL A 307 -5.36 4.81 2.57
N PHE A 308 -5.02 5.40 3.71
CA PHE A 308 -4.77 6.83 3.81
C PHE A 308 -3.29 7.09 4.05
N ASP A 309 -2.70 7.97 3.24
CA ASP A 309 -1.32 8.41 3.46
C ASP A 309 -1.22 9.34 4.69
N SER A 310 0.00 9.78 5.00
CA SER A 310 0.25 10.71 6.12
C SER A 310 -0.38 12.10 5.96
N ARG A 311 -0.94 12.41 4.78
CA ARG A 311 -1.66 13.65 4.48
C ARG A 311 -3.17 13.42 4.37
N HIS A 312 -3.66 12.22 4.68
CA HIS A 312 -5.07 11.84 4.52
C HIS A 312 -5.59 11.83 3.07
N HIS A 313 -4.72 11.58 2.08
CA HIS A 313 -5.20 11.22 0.74
C HIS A 313 -5.51 9.73 0.68
N ALA A 314 -6.60 9.38 -0.02
CA ALA A 314 -6.96 7.99 -0.26
C ALA A 314 -6.12 7.41 -1.40
N LEU A 315 -5.46 6.27 -1.15
CA LEU A 315 -4.67 5.52 -2.12
C LEU A 315 -5.35 4.16 -2.41
N PRO A 316 -5.67 3.84 -3.67
CA PRO A 316 -6.22 2.54 -4.03
C PRO A 316 -5.17 1.45 -3.92
N VAL A 317 -5.36 0.52 -2.99
CA VAL A 317 -4.42 -0.59 -2.71
C VAL A 317 -4.87 -1.93 -3.25
N ALA A 318 -6.13 -2.06 -3.67
CA ALA A 318 -6.63 -3.19 -4.43
C ALA A 318 -7.95 -2.84 -5.11
N TRP A 319 -8.20 -3.49 -6.23
CA TRP A 319 -9.48 -3.48 -6.94
C TRP A 319 -10.03 -4.90 -7.04
N ILE A 320 -11.32 -5.06 -6.76
CA ILE A 320 -12.01 -6.33 -6.87
C ILE A 320 -13.23 -6.12 -7.75
N ILE A 321 -13.27 -6.82 -8.88
CA ILE A 321 -14.39 -6.80 -9.83
C ILE A 321 -15.16 -8.10 -9.66
N THR A 322 -16.42 -8.01 -9.25
CA THR A 322 -17.25 -9.20 -8.99
C THR A 322 -18.74 -8.86 -9.08
N PRO A 323 -19.61 -9.76 -9.60
CA PRO A 323 -21.06 -9.57 -9.59
C PRO A 323 -21.67 -9.69 -8.19
N SER A 324 -20.96 -10.32 -7.24
CA SER A 324 -21.49 -10.66 -5.92
C SER A 324 -20.67 -10.02 -4.80
N VAL A 325 -21.38 -9.34 -3.90
CA VAL A 325 -20.82 -8.82 -2.63
C VAL A 325 -21.26 -9.69 -1.44
N VAL A 326 -21.71 -10.93 -1.68
CA VAL A 326 -22.14 -11.85 -0.63
C VAL A 326 -20.95 -12.22 0.27
N LYS A 327 -21.22 -12.41 1.57
CA LYS A 327 -20.19 -12.68 2.60
C LYS A 327 -19.28 -13.87 2.25
N SER A 328 -19.81 -14.90 1.59
CA SER A 328 -19.07 -16.08 1.13
C SER A 328 -18.05 -15.77 0.02
N ASP A 329 -18.37 -14.87 -0.91
CA ASP A 329 -17.43 -14.46 -1.95
C ASP A 329 -16.40 -13.47 -1.40
N MET A 330 -16.82 -12.62 -0.45
CA MET A 330 -15.91 -11.75 0.29
C MET A 330 -14.85 -12.52 1.06
N SER A 331 -15.20 -13.65 1.68
CA SER A 331 -14.23 -14.43 2.44
C SER A 331 -13.14 -15.04 1.55
N LYS A 332 -13.47 -15.42 0.30
CA LYS A 332 -12.51 -15.97 -0.68
C LYS A 332 -11.38 -14.99 -0.97
N TRP A 333 -11.70 -13.78 -1.43
CA TRP A 333 -10.67 -12.80 -1.78
C TRP A 333 -10.01 -12.16 -0.55
N LYS A 334 -10.72 -12.02 0.58
CA LYS A 334 -10.12 -11.56 1.84
C LYS A 334 -9.03 -12.51 2.33
N LYS A 335 -9.28 -13.81 2.26
CA LYS A 335 -8.30 -14.84 2.61
C LYS A 335 -7.08 -14.79 1.69
N ALA A 336 -7.31 -14.59 0.38
CA ALA A 336 -6.23 -14.49 -0.61
C ALA A 336 -5.35 -13.23 -0.41
N LEU A 337 -5.95 -12.11 -0.02
CA LEU A 337 -5.22 -10.87 0.28
C LEU A 337 -4.37 -10.99 1.57
N ASN A 338 -4.56 -12.05 2.37
CA ASN A 338 -3.83 -12.34 3.61
C ASN A 338 -3.70 -11.13 4.55
N THR A 339 -4.76 -10.33 4.64
CA THR A 339 -4.77 -9.05 5.33
C THR A 339 -5.71 -9.10 6.53
N PHE A 340 -5.17 -8.98 7.73
CA PHE A 340 -5.92 -8.82 9.00
C PHE A 340 -6.16 -7.34 9.33
N CYS A 341 -6.52 -6.51 8.34
CA CYS A 341 -6.75 -5.09 8.58
C CYS A 341 -8.22 -4.85 8.97
N PRO A 342 -8.50 -4.08 10.04
CA PRO A 342 -9.85 -3.63 10.33
C PRO A 342 -10.37 -2.78 9.18
N ILE A 343 -11.59 -3.06 8.73
CA ILE A 343 -12.26 -2.31 7.66
C ILE A 343 -13.06 -1.18 8.28
N LEU A 344 -12.80 0.06 7.86
CA LEU A 344 -13.63 1.20 8.22
C LEU A 344 -14.90 1.28 7.39
N PHE A 345 -15.97 1.64 8.07
CA PHE A 345 -17.22 1.97 7.42
C PHE A 345 -17.37 3.49 7.28
N SER A 346 -17.45 3.98 6.04
CA SER A 346 -17.66 5.41 5.81
C SER A 346 -19.13 5.70 5.50
N LEU A 347 -19.68 6.68 6.23
CA LEU A 347 -21.05 7.15 6.07
C LEU A 347 -21.25 8.03 4.82
N TRP A 348 -20.19 8.31 4.05
CA TRP A 348 -20.23 9.30 2.99
C TRP A 348 -21.36 9.06 1.99
N ARG A 349 -21.58 7.82 1.52
CA ARG A 349 -22.64 7.52 0.53
C ARG A 349 -24.03 7.75 1.07
N LEU A 350 -24.29 7.27 2.29
CA LEU A 350 -25.58 7.41 2.94
C LEU A 350 -25.88 8.90 3.13
N ARG A 351 -24.93 9.61 3.74
CA ARG A 351 -24.99 11.05 3.98
C ARG A 351 -25.21 11.84 2.69
N SER A 352 -24.43 11.56 1.64
CA SER A 352 -24.55 12.26 0.34
C SER A 352 -25.87 11.99 -0.36
N SER A 353 -26.40 10.76 -0.28
CA SER A 353 -27.69 10.42 -0.88
C SER A 353 -28.83 11.13 -0.16
N TRP A 354 -28.83 11.12 1.17
CA TRP A 354 -29.83 11.81 1.98
C TRP A 354 -29.80 13.31 1.74
N LEU A 355 -28.64 13.96 1.90
CA LEU A 355 -28.52 15.41 1.72
C LEU A 355 -28.97 15.84 0.32
N ARG A 356 -28.54 15.13 -0.73
CA ARG A 356 -28.94 15.43 -2.11
C ARG A 356 -30.46 15.38 -2.30
N ASN A 357 -31.14 14.43 -1.67
CA ASN A 357 -32.58 14.28 -1.81
C ASN A 357 -33.35 15.25 -0.92
N VAL A 358 -32.85 15.58 0.28
CA VAL A 358 -33.38 16.66 1.11
C VAL A 358 -33.34 17.99 0.35
N VAL A 359 -32.18 18.35 -0.20
CA VAL A 359 -32.01 19.60 -0.98
C VAL A 359 -32.90 19.63 -2.23
N LYS A 360 -33.05 18.51 -2.93
CA LYS A 360 -33.83 18.46 -4.18
C LYS A 360 -35.35 18.42 -3.96
N LYS A 361 -35.81 17.85 -2.84
CA LYS A 361 -37.23 17.55 -2.62
C LYS A 361 -37.89 18.46 -1.59
N CYS A 362 -37.11 19.21 -0.81
CA CYS A 362 -37.60 20.22 0.10
C CYS A 362 -37.10 21.60 -0.36
N SER A 363 -37.98 22.58 -0.48
CA SER A 363 -37.62 23.92 -0.98
C SER A 363 -37.17 24.88 0.13
N ASN A 364 -37.70 24.74 1.35
CA ASN A 364 -37.36 25.61 2.49
C ASN A 364 -36.06 25.14 3.18
N ILE A 365 -35.10 26.06 3.33
CA ILE A 365 -33.79 25.77 3.92
C ILE A 365 -33.86 25.40 5.41
N GLU A 366 -34.81 25.96 6.17
CA GLU A 366 -35.01 25.63 7.58
C GLU A 366 -35.52 24.20 7.74
N VAL A 367 -36.43 23.80 6.85
CA VAL A 367 -36.95 22.43 6.79
C VAL A 367 -35.86 21.46 6.35
N GLN A 368 -35.08 21.79 5.31
CA GLN A 368 -33.93 20.98 4.88
C GLN A 368 -32.97 20.75 6.04
N ARG A 369 -32.67 21.82 6.78
CA ARG A 369 -31.79 21.78 7.93
C ARG A 369 -32.30 20.87 9.03
N GLU A 370 -33.57 21.01 9.43
CA GLU A 370 -34.12 20.26 10.54
C GLU A 370 -34.31 18.78 10.17
N ILE A 371 -34.73 18.46 8.94
CA ILE A 371 -34.77 17.08 8.43
C ILE A 371 -33.37 16.46 8.53
N PHE A 372 -32.34 17.13 7.99
CA PHE A 372 -31.01 16.56 7.95
C PHE A 372 -30.39 16.41 9.34
N LYS A 373 -30.70 17.33 10.26
CA LYS A 373 -30.36 17.23 11.69
C LYS A 373 -31.05 16.05 12.37
N ARG A 374 -32.35 15.85 12.15
CA ARG A 374 -33.14 14.76 12.75
C ARG A 374 -32.66 13.40 12.25
N LEU A 375 -32.41 13.27 10.95
CA LEU A 375 -31.76 12.09 10.35
C LEU A 375 -30.40 11.81 11.00
N GLY A 376 -29.61 12.84 11.25
CA GLY A 376 -28.36 12.70 12.00
C GLY A 376 -28.58 12.14 13.39
N LYS A 377 -29.47 12.75 14.18
CA LYS A 377 -29.81 12.29 15.55
C LYS A 377 -30.24 10.81 15.59
N ILE A 378 -31.00 10.35 14.60
CA ILE A 378 -31.40 8.94 14.48
C ILE A 378 -30.17 8.04 14.34
N VAL A 379 -29.21 8.43 13.49
CA VAL A 379 -27.96 7.70 13.30
C VAL A 379 -27.06 7.76 14.54
N TYR A 380 -26.93 8.91 15.21
CA TYR A 380 -26.23 9.01 16.51
C TYR A 380 -26.91 8.14 17.59
N GLY A 381 -28.24 8.06 17.56
CA GLY A 381 -29.06 7.27 18.48
C GLY A 381 -28.85 5.76 18.33
N THR A 382 -28.18 5.30 17.28
CA THR A 382 -27.87 3.88 17.06
C THR A 382 -27.12 3.24 18.24
N TRP A 383 -26.23 3.98 18.91
CA TRP A 383 -25.50 3.52 20.10
C TRP A 383 -26.22 3.82 21.42
N SER A 384 -27.43 4.38 21.38
CA SER A 384 -28.27 4.61 22.54
C SER A 384 -29.35 3.53 22.66
N SER A 385 -29.99 3.40 23.82
CA SER A 385 -31.12 2.49 24.04
C SER A 385 -32.41 2.92 23.34
N VAL A 386 -32.38 3.98 22.54
CA VAL A 386 -33.55 4.52 21.83
C VAL A 386 -33.89 3.60 20.66
N ASN A 387 -35.18 3.27 20.53
CA ASN A 387 -35.67 2.46 19.42
C ASN A 387 -35.61 3.26 18.12
N THR A 388 -34.60 2.99 17.28
CA THR A 388 -34.34 3.73 16.04
C THR A 388 -35.51 3.66 15.06
N SER A 389 -36.29 2.57 15.08
CA SER A 389 -37.49 2.42 14.24
C SER A 389 -38.57 3.43 14.60
N VAL A 390 -38.84 3.60 15.90
CA VAL A 390 -39.84 4.57 16.39
C VAL A 390 -39.41 6.00 16.06
N ALA A 391 -38.13 6.34 16.31
CA ALA A 391 -37.61 7.66 15.99
C ALA A 391 -37.65 8.00 14.49
N LEU A 392 -37.60 6.98 13.62
CA LEU A 392 -37.71 7.14 12.18
C LEU A 392 -39.15 7.39 11.74
N GLU A 393 -40.12 6.66 12.29
CA GLU A 393 -41.54 6.88 12.02
C GLU A 393 -41.99 8.25 12.54
N GLU A 394 -41.55 8.64 13.75
CA GLU A 394 -41.75 9.99 14.26
C GLU A 394 -41.18 11.04 13.31
N CYS A 395 -39.94 10.87 12.82
CA CYS A 395 -39.34 11.79 11.86
C CYS A 395 -40.14 11.87 10.55
N ILE A 396 -40.70 10.77 10.06
CA ILE A 396 -41.54 10.79 8.86
C ILE A 396 -42.86 11.53 9.13
N GLN A 397 -43.43 11.35 10.32
CA GLN A 397 -44.66 12.01 10.72
C GLN A 397 -44.47 13.51 10.92
N ASP A 398 -43.36 13.93 11.53
CA ASP A 398 -42.99 15.34 11.77
C ASP A 398 -42.86 16.14 10.45
N PHE A 399 -42.47 15.46 9.36
CA PHE A 399 -42.28 16.07 8.04
C PHE A 399 -43.28 15.56 6.99
N VAL A 400 -44.48 15.14 7.42
CA VAL A 400 -45.52 14.61 6.53
C VAL A 400 -45.89 15.58 5.39
N ASP A 401 -45.80 16.89 5.65
CA ASP A 401 -46.06 17.95 4.66
C ASP A 401 -45.01 17.98 3.53
N GLN A 402 -43.83 17.39 3.75
CA GLN A 402 -42.77 17.25 2.74
C GLN A 402 -42.95 15.96 1.93
N THR A 403 -44.12 15.83 1.31
CA THR A 403 -44.60 14.60 0.63
C THR A 403 -43.55 14.00 -0.31
N ALA A 404 -42.94 14.81 -1.17
CA ALA A 404 -41.94 14.35 -2.14
C ALA A 404 -40.68 13.73 -1.49
N PHE A 405 -40.29 14.21 -0.30
CA PHE A 405 -39.19 13.64 0.49
C PHE A 405 -39.64 12.37 1.21
N VAL A 406 -40.81 12.40 1.86
CA VAL A 406 -41.37 11.26 2.58
C VAL A 406 -41.56 10.05 1.67
N ASP A 407 -42.14 10.24 0.48
CA ASP A 407 -42.36 9.17 -0.50
C ASP A 407 -41.03 8.55 -0.98
N TYR A 408 -40.02 9.40 -1.19
CA TYR A 408 -38.68 8.95 -1.52
C TYR A 408 -38.07 8.12 -0.38
N PHE A 409 -38.18 8.61 0.85
CA PHE A 409 -37.55 7.98 1.99
C PHE A 409 -38.21 6.62 2.28
N ARG A 410 -39.55 6.57 2.21
CA ARG A 410 -40.34 5.33 2.33
C ARG A 410 -39.95 4.30 1.28
N SER A 411 -39.95 4.68 0.01
CA SER A 411 -39.64 3.76 -1.09
C SER A 411 -38.18 3.29 -1.14
N SER A 412 -37.24 4.16 -0.77
CA SER A 412 -35.81 3.91 -1.03
C SER A 412 -35.04 3.40 0.20
N TRP A 413 -35.45 3.79 1.41
CA TRP A 413 -34.64 3.62 2.62
C TRP A 413 -35.32 2.81 3.73
N MET A 414 -36.64 2.86 3.90
CA MET A 414 -37.31 2.17 5.03
C MET A 414 -36.96 0.68 5.12
N ALA A 415 -36.98 -0.04 4.00
CA ALA A 415 -36.64 -1.46 3.98
C ALA A 415 -35.13 -1.76 4.16
N LYS A 416 -34.26 -0.77 4.01
CA LYS A 416 -32.80 -0.94 4.04
C LYS A 416 -32.15 -0.39 5.31
N ILE A 417 -32.80 0.56 5.97
CA ILE A 417 -32.17 1.37 7.01
C ILE A 417 -31.72 0.53 8.20
N GLU A 418 -32.50 -0.47 8.61
CA GLU A 418 -32.14 -1.38 9.69
C GLU A 418 -30.83 -2.12 9.40
N MET A 419 -30.66 -2.64 8.18
CA MET A 419 -29.41 -3.26 7.74
C MET A 419 -28.22 -2.28 7.81
N TRP A 420 -28.42 -1.02 7.41
CA TRP A 420 -27.38 0.01 7.51
C TRP A 420 -27.04 0.31 8.98
N LEU A 421 -28.03 0.48 9.85
CA LEU A 421 -27.83 0.75 11.27
C LEU A 421 -27.11 -0.41 11.98
N LEU A 422 -27.47 -1.66 11.68
CA LEU A 422 -26.75 -2.85 12.18
C LEU A 422 -25.30 -2.89 11.71
N THR A 423 -25.06 -2.49 10.45
CA THR A 423 -23.70 -2.38 9.91
C THR A 423 -22.91 -1.30 10.64
N LEU A 424 -23.53 -0.14 10.94
CA LEU A 424 -22.90 0.94 11.69
C LEU A 424 -22.49 0.50 13.10
N LYS A 425 -23.30 -0.31 13.79
CA LYS A 425 -22.91 -0.87 15.11
C LYS A 425 -21.74 -1.86 15.02
N SER A 426 -21.56 -2.50 13.86
CA SER A 426 -20.64 -3.63 13.72
C SER A 426 -19.23 -3.23 13.26
N PHE A 427 -19.05 -2.03 12.71
CA PHE A 427 -17.77 -1.58 12.16
C PHE A 427 -17.37 -0.21 12.70
N PRO A 428 -16.07 0.03 12.94
CA PRO A 428 -15.59 1.37 13.28
C PRO A 428 -15.88 2.35 12.15
N LEU A 429 -16.39 3.53 12.51
CA LEU A 429 -16.73 4.55 11.54
C LEU A 429 -15.51 5.36 11.08
N ALA A 430 -15.44 5.61 9.78
CA ALA A 430 -14.44 6.51 9.21
C ALA A 430 -14.69 7.95 9.67
N SER A 431 -13.62 8.67 10.01
CA SER A 431 -13.68 10.10 10.30
C SER A 431 -14.15 10.91 9.09
N GLN A 432 -14.50 12.18 9.29
CA GLN A 432 -14.83 13.08 8.18
C GLN A 432 -13.63 13.26 7.22
N ALA A 433 -12.40 13.27 7.73
CA ALA A 433 -11.20 13.31 6.91
C ALA A 433 -11.12 12.12 5.96
N ALA A 434 -11.25 10.90 6.50
CA ALA A 434 -11.25 9.67 5.72
C ALA A 434 -12.43 9.64 4.74
N SER A 435 -13.61 10.08 5.17
CA SER A 435 -14.82 10.14 4.32
C SER A 435 -14.66 11.13 3.15
N GLY A 436 -14.08 12.30 3.38
CA GLY A 436 -13.77 13.27 2.34
C GLY A 436 -12.71 12.77 1.36
N ALA A 437 -11.73 12.01 1.83
CA ALA A 437 -10.72 11.38 0.98
C ALA A 437 -11.30 10.25 0.11
N ILE A 438 -12.19 9.43 0.67
CA ILE A 438 -12.96 8.41 -0.08
C ILE A 438 -13.84 9.09 -1.14
N GLU A 439 -14.54 10.17 -0.78
CA GLU A 439 -15.33 10.94 -1.74
C GLU A 439 -14.47 11.48 -2.89
N ALA A 440 -13.31 12.07 -2.59
CA ALA A 440 -12.38 12.58 -3.59
C ALA A 440 -11.90 11.46 -4.54
N TYR A 441 -11.58 10.27 -4.01
CA TYR A 441 -11.27 9.09 -4.83
C TYR A 441 -12.41 8.77 -5.79
N HIS A 442 -13.66 8.75 -5.29
CA HIS A 442 -14.82 8.42 -6.13
C HIS A 442 -15.17 9.49 -7.15
N VAL A 443 -14.99 10.78 -6.84
CA VAL A 443 -15.15 11.85 -7.81
C VAL A 443 -14.16 11.64 -8.95
N LYS A 444 -12.88 11.44 -8.63
CA LYS A 444 -11.82 11.18 -9.62
C LYS A 444 -12.09 9.93 -10.45
N LEU A 445 -12.52 8.85 -9.79
CA LEU A 445 -12.90 7.60 -10.45
C LEU A 445 -14.05 7.80 -11.44
N LYS A 446 -15.09 8.56 -11.06
CA LYS A 446 -16.21 8.89 -11.96
C LYS A 446 -15.75 9.72 -13.14
N THR A 447 -14.91 10.73 -12.92
CA THR A 447 -14.39 11.59 -14.00
C THR A 447 -13.57 10.79 -15.02
N LYS A 448 -12.81 9.78 -14.57
CA LYS A 448 -12.01 8.92 -15.47
C LYS A 448 -12.84 7.84 -16.18
N LEU A 449 -13.91 7.34 -15.56
CA LEU A 449 -14.70 6.23 -16.11
C LEU A 449 -15.97 6.66 -16.87
N PHE A 450 -16.61 7.76 -16.48
CA PHE A 450 -17.88 8.19 -17.08
C PHE A 450 -17.71 9.43 -17.97
N ASP A 451 -16.60 9.49 -18.69
CA ASP A 451 -16.49 10.39 -19.83
C ASP A 451 -17.46 9.93 -20.93
N ASP A 452 -18.22 10.86 -21.52
CA ASP A 452 -19.37 10.58 -22.39
C ASP A 452 -18.98 9.88 -23.71
N SER A 453 -17.68 9.81 -24.00
CA SER A 453 -17.06 9.22 -25.19
C SER A 453 -17.14 7.69 -25.28
N HIS A 454 -17.45 6.97 -24.19
CA HIS A 454 -17.30 5.50 -24.13
C HIS A 454 -18.46 4.74 -23.45
N LEU A 455 -19.70 5.24 -23.51
CA LEU A 455 -20.85 4.61 -22.84
C LEU A 455 -21.06 3.12 -23.20
N GLY A 456 -20.79 2.71 -24.44
CA GLY A 456 -20.87 1.31 -24.87
C GLY A 456 -19.80 0.38 -24.27
N ALA A 457 -18.67 0.93 -23.82
CA ALA A 457 -17.56 0.17 -23.25
C ALA A 457 -17.73 -0.14 -21.75
N LEU A 458 -18.67 0.52 -21.06
CA LEU A 458 -18.96 0.29 -19.64
C LEU A 458 -19.44 -1.14 -19.33
N LEU A 459 -19.93 -1.84 -20.35
CA LEU A 459 -20.38 -3.22 -20.25
C LEU A 459 -19.25 -4.24 -20.45
N ARG A 460 -18.02 -3.81 -20.77
CA ARG A 460 -16.86 -4.71 -20.89
C ARG A 460 -15.96 -4.62 -19.66
N VAL A 461 -15.56 -5.78 -19.15
CA VAL A 461 -14.66 -5.87 -17.99
C VAL A 461 -13.24 -5.51 -18.40
N ASP A 462 -12.79 -5.90 -19.60
CA ASP A 462 -11.45 -5.60 -20.08
C ASP A 462 -11.14 -4.10 -20.21
N TRP A 463 -12.13 -3.31 -20.65
CA TRP A 463 -12.08 -1.86 -20.66
C TRP A 463 -11.92 -1.28 -19.25
N LEU A 464 -12.72 -1.78 -18.28
CA LEU A 464 -12.62 -1.33 -16.88
C LEU A 464 -11.24 -1.65 -16.30
N VAL A 465 -10.75 -2.88 -16.52
CA VAL A 465 -9.42 -3.31 -16.09
C VAL A 465 -8.34 -2.42 -16.70
N HIS A 466 -8.43 -2.11 -18.00
CA HIS A 466 -7.51 -1.19 -18.65
C HIS A 466 -7.54 0.18 -17.98
N LYS A 467 -8.71 0.84 -17.85
CA LYS A 467 -8.83 2.16 -17.22
C LYS A 467 -8.27 2.21 -15.79
N LEU A 468 -8.52 1.17 -15.00
CA LEU A 468 -8.00 1.08 -13.63
C LEU A 468 -6.47 0.94 -13.62
N THR A 469 -5.92 0.04 -14.44
CA THR A 469 -4.50 -0.32 -14.41
C THR A 469 -3.59 0.60 -15.21
N THR A 470 -4.15 1.39 -16.13
CA THR A 470 -3.40 2.38 -16.91
C THR A 470 -3.64 3.78 -16.39
N GLU A 471 -4.80 4.37 -16.64
CA GLU A 471 -5.06 5.79 -16.35
C GLU A 471 -5.16 6.07 -14.85
N LEU A 472 -6.02 5.34 -14.13
CA LEU A 472 -6.26 5.61 -12.72
C LEU A 472 -5.02 5.31 -11.88
N TYR A 473 -4.45 4.12 -12.05
CA TYR A 473 -3.20 3.70 -11.41
C TYR A 473 -2.08 4.73 -11.64
N SER A 474 -1.81 5.10 -12.91
CA SER A 474 -0.76 6.06 -13.25
C SER A 474 -0.97 7.42 -12.60
N THR A 475 -2.23 7.85 -12.42
CA THR A 475 -2.51 9.12 -11.78
C THR A 475 -2.14 9.09 -10.30
N TYR A 476 -2.51 8.03 -9.57
CA TYR A 476 -2.16 7.92 -8.15
C TYR A 476 -0.67 7.72 -7.93
N TRP A 477 -0.03 6.94 -8.80
CA TRP A 477 1.42 6.77 -8.79
C TRP A 477 2.13 8.11 -9.00
N LEU A 478 1.74 8.88 -10.03
CA LEU A 478 2.38 10.16 -10.35
C LEU A 478 2.14 11.20 -9.26
N ASN A 479 0.93 11.28 -8.71
CA ASN A 479 0.62 12.19 -7.61
C ASN A 479 1.53 11.93 -6.39
N ARG A 480 1.72 10.65 -6.04
CA ARG A 480 2.58 10.27 -4.92
C ARG A 480 4.04 10.58 -5.22
N TYR A 481 4.49 10.26 -6.43
CA TYR A 481 5.86 10.56 -6.87
C TYR A 481 6.13 12.06 -6.85
N ALA A 482 5.22 12.89 -7.36
CA ALA A 482 5.32 14.34 -7.36
C ALA A 482 5.43 14.90 -5.92
N ASP A 483 4.66 14.35 -4.99
CA ASP A 483 4.73 14.76 -3.59
C ASP A 483 6.05 14.35 -2.91
N GLU A 484 6.51 13.10 -3.09
CA GLU A 484 7.74 12.58 -2.48
C GLU A 484 9.02 13.18 -3.07
N SER A 485 9.07 13.34 -4.40
CA SER A 485 10.23 13.86 -5.11
C SER A 485 10.26 15.39 -5.20
N ASN A 486 9.21 16.06 -4.71
CA ASN A 486 8.99 17.50 -4.87
C ASN A 486 9.11 17.97 -6.34
N SER A 487 8.73 17.12 -7.29
CA SER A 487 8.73 17.38 -8.73
C SER A 487 7.30 17.61 -9.24
N PHE A 488 7.14 18.19 -10.43
CA PHE A 488 5.83 18.45 -11.05
C PHE A 488 4.89 19.29 -10.17
N GLN A 489 5.26 20.55 -9.92
CA GLN A 489 4.54 21.45 -9.01
C GLN A 489 3.04 21.52 -9.29
N ASN A 490 2.62 21.64 -10.56
CA ASN A 490 1.21 21.67 -10.93
C ASN A 490 0.46 20.39 -10.54
N VAL A 491 1.08 19.22 -10.74
CA VAL A 491 0.49 17.91 -10.38
C VAL A 491 0.35 17.81 -8.87
N LYS A 492 1.36 18.27 -8.13
CA LYS A 492 1.34 18.30 -6.66
C LYS A 492 0.28 19.25 -6.12
N GLU A 493 0.15 20.44 -6.69
CA GLU A 493 -0.87 21.42 -6.30
C GLU A 493 -2.28 20.89 -6.57
N GLU A 494 -2.52 20.30 -7.74
CA GLU A 494 -3.81 19.67 -8.07
C GLU A 494 -4.11 18.51 -7.11
N TYR A 495 -3.11 17.68 -6.82
CA TYR A 495 -3.24 16.57 -5.89
C TYR A 495 -3.62 17.05 -4.48
N ILE A 496 -2.91 18.04 -3.94
CA ILE A 496 -3.21 18.62 -2.62
C ILE A 496 -4.62 19.25 -2.63
N ALA A 497 -4.97 19.99 -3.69
CA ALA A 497 -6.27 20.63 -3.83
C ALA A 497 -7.43 19.66 -4.09
N SER A 498 -7.14 18.39 -4.43
CA SER A 498 -8.15 17.40 -4.83
C SER A 498 -9.10 17.01 -3.70
N THR A 499 -8.67 17.16 -2.45
CA THR A 499 -9.50 16.83 -1.27
C THR A 499 -10.15 18.08 -0.68
N SER A 500 -11.37 17.93 -0.15
CA SER A 500 -12.02 18.99 0.61
C SER A 500 -11.32 19.28 1.95
N TRP A 501 -10.64 18.27 2.53
CA TRP A 501 -9.88 18.40 3.78
C TRP A 501 -8.71 19.38 3.68
N HIS A 502 -7.82 19.22 2.70
CA HIS A 502 -6.70 20.16 2.52
C HIS A 502 -7.17 21.57 2.17
N ARG A 503 -8.23 21.68 1.37
CA ARG A 503 -8.86 22.97 1.07
C ARG A 503 -9.49 23.62 2.31
N ALA A 504 -9.88 22.83 3.32
CA ALA A 504 -10.37 23.34 4.60
C ALA A 504 -9.22 23.86 5.48
N LEU A 505 -8.08 23.16 5.51
CA LEU A 505 -6.87 23.61 6.24
C LEU A 505 -6.35 24.97 5.77
N GLN A 506 -6.59 25.33 4.51
CA GLN A 506 -6.23 26.65 3.95
C GLN A 506 -7.18 27.78 4.40
N ILE A 507 -8.31 27.48 5.04
CA ILE A 507 -9.22 28.48 5.58
C ILE A 507 -8.73 28.84 7.00
N PRO A 508 -8.38 30.12 7.28
CA PRO A 508 -7.95 30.52 8.61
C PRO A 508 -9.12 30.48 9.59
N ASP A 509 -8.85 30.24 10.88
CA ASP A 509 -9.89 30.22 11.93
C ASP A 509 -10.62 31.56 12.03
N SER A 510 -9.91 32.67 11.81
CA SER A 510 -10.48 34.02 11.81
C SER A 510 -11.52 34.27 10.71
N ALA A 511 -11.58 33.41 9.69
CA ALA A 511 -12.60 33.49 8.64
C ALA A 511 -13.91 32.79 9.01
N VAL A 512 -13.98 32.15 10.19
CA VAL A 512 -15.17 31.44 10.67
C VAL A 512 -15.77 32.18 11.85
N THR A 513 -17.06 32.49 11.78
CA THR A 513 -17.84 33.03 12.90
C THR A 513 -18.95 32.05 13.25
N LEU A 514 -18.93 31.54 14.48
CA LEU A 514 -19.98 30.69 15.04
C LEU A 514 -21.11 31.58 15.60
N ASP A 515 -22.36 31.14 15.47
CA ASP A 515 -23.51 31.85 16.05
C ASP A 515 -23.62 31.52 17.55
N ASP A 516 -23.54 32.55 18.40
CA ASP A 516 -23.54 32.42 19.86
C ASP A 516 -24.87 31.85 20.43
N LYS A 517 -25.94 31.87 19.62
CA LYS A 517 -27.29 31.47 20.04
C LYS A 517 -27.65 30.09 19.46
N TYR A 518 -27.50 29.05 20.27
CA TYR A 518 -27.87 27.65 19.96
C TYR A 518 -27.06 26.96 18.84
N ASN A 519 -25.90 27.50 18.43
CA ASN A 519 -25.04 26.91 17.39
C ASN A 519 -25.83 26.52 16.12
N LEU A 520 -26.75 27.38 15.68
CA LEU A 520 -27.68 27.02 14.61
C LEU A 520 -26.99 26.98 13.24
N PHE A 521 -26.04 27.88 13.03
CA PHE A 521 -25.24 28.00 11.82
C PHE A 521 -23.86 28.62 12.14
N ALA A 522 -22.92 28.46 11.21
CA ALA A 522 -21.63 29.13 11.17
C ALA A 522 -21.50 29.87 9.85
N LYS A 523 -20.84 31.03 9.84
CA LYS A 523 -20.50 31.74 8.59
C LYS A 523 -19.01 31.58 8.32
N VAL A 524 -18.68 31.30 7.06
CA VAL A 524 -17.31 31.14 6.58
C VAL A 524 -17.06 32.15 5.48
N ALA A 525 -16.17 33.11 5.72
CA ALA A 525 -15.79 34.12 4.74
C ALA A 525 -14.89 33.53 3.64
N SER A 526 -15.16 33.89 2.39
CA SER A 526 -14.35 33.46 1.24
C SER A 526 -13.05 34.24 1.15
N LEU A 527 -11.94 33.53 0.98
CA LEU A 527 -10.61 34.13 0.77
C LEU A 527 -10.42 34.72 -0.63
N LYS A 528 -11.23 34.29 -1.62
CA LYS A 528 -11.11 34.76 -3.01
C LYS A 528 -11.95 36.01 -3.32
N GLY A 529 -12.79 36.44 -2.37
CA GLY A 529 -13.61 37.63 -2.47
C GLY A 529 -14.27 37.91 -1.13
N SER A 530 -13.90 39.03 -0.50
CA SER A 530 -14.34 39.42 0.86
C SER A 530 -15.85 39.63 1.00
N SER A 531 -16.60 39.67 -0.10
CA SER A 531 -18.06 39.83 -0.13
C SER A 531 -18.84 38.51 -0.11
N ILE A 532 -18.20 37.36 -0.30
CA ILE A 532 -18.89 36.06 -0.35
C ILE A 532 -18.72 35.35 0.99
N THR A 533 -19.83 35.17 1.69
CA THR A 533 -19.90 34.38 2.92
C THR A 533 -20.74 33.13 2.69
N HIS A 534 -20.22 31.99 3.11
CA HIS A 534 -20.92 30.70 3.06
C HIS A 534 -21.52 30.37 4.42
N ILE A 535 -22.78 29.97 4.45
CA ILE A 535 -23.46 29.52 5.65
C ILE A 535 -23.32 28.00 5.77
N VAL A 536 -22.92 27.54 6.95
CA VAL A 536 -22.86 26.13 7.35
C VAL A 536 -23.91 25.90 8.42
N TRP A 537 -24.85 24.99 8.17
CA TRP A 537 -25.87 24.59 9.13
C TRP A 537 -25.47 23.33 9.89
N ASN A 538 -25.98 23.22 11.13
CA ASN A 538 -25.68 22.13 12.07
C ASN A 538 -24.16 21.96 12.35
N PRO A 539 -23.45 23.06 12.68
CA PRO A 539 -22.00 23.03 12.94
C PRO A 539 -21.63 22.00 14.02
N GLY A 540 -20.49 21.34 13.84
CA GLY A 540 -20.00 20.29 14.75
C GLY A 540 -20.60 18.91 14.52
N SER A 541 -21.57 18.77 13.61
CA SER A 541 -22.17 17.48 13.28
C SER A 541 -21.60 16.89 11.99
N ASP A 542 -21.52 15.56 11.91
CA ASP A 542 -21.31 14.83 10.66
C ASP A 542 -22.45 15.06 9.64
N PHE A 543 -23.62 15.50 10.13
CA PHE A 543 -24.78 15.94 9.34
C PHE A 543 -24.86 17.48 9.23
N ALA A 544 -23.70 18.15 9.25
CA ALA A 544 -23.57 19.54 8.84
C ALA A 544 -23.58 19.68 7.31
N PHE A 545 -24.12 20.78 6.78
CA PHE A 545 -24.07 21.08 5.34
C PHE A 545 -23.96 22.58 5.09
N CYS A 546 -23.54 22.96 3.90
CA CYS A 546 -23.26 24.33 3.49
C CYS A 546 -24.05 24.72 2.24
N ASP A 547 -24.33 26.01 2.10
CA ASP A 547 -24.97 26.63 0.92
C ASP A 547 -24.15 26.58 -0.38
N SER A 548 -22.85 26.24 -0.29
CA SER A 548 -21.99 26.14 -1.46
C SER A 548 -22.51 25.10 -2.47
N ALA A 549 -22.37 25.40 -3.77
CA ALA A 549 -22.83 24.52 -4.84
C ALA A 549 -22.30 23.08 -4.73
N TRP A 550 -21.07 22.89 -4.21
CA TRP A 550 -20.50 21.57 -3.97
C TRP A 550 -21.25 20.78 -2.89
N SER A 551 -21.56 21.43 -1.76
CA SER A 551 -22.31 20.84 -0.65
C SER A 551 -23.76 20.54 -1.02
N MET A 552 -24.40 21.43 -1.80
CA MET A 552 -25.79 21.25 -2.25
C MET A 552 -25.98 20.04 -3.19
N GLN A 553 -24.89 19.51 -3.76
CA GLN A 553 -24.92 18.24 -4.49
C GLN A 553 -24.82 17.00 -3.58
N GLY A 554 -24.75 17.19 -2.26
CA GLY A 554 -24.57 16.16 -1.25
C GLY A 554 -23.11 15.88 -0.88
N ASN A 555 -22.14 16.63 -1.42
CA ASN A 555 -20.73 16.33 -1.25
C ASN A 555 -20.12 16.97 0.03
N PHE A 556 -18.99 16.45 0.51
CA PHE A 556 -18.24 17.08 1.60
C PHE A 556 -17.53 18.33 1.09
N CYS A 557 -17.97 19.50 1.55
CA CYS A 557 -17.32 20.76 1.22
C CYS A 557 -16.28 21.16 2.28
N LYS A 558 -15.30 21.97 1.85
CA LYS A 558 -14.24 22.51 2.70
C LYS A 558 -14.77 23.35 3.88
N HIS A 559 -15.92 24.03 3.72
CA HIS A 559 -16.48 24.89 4.77
C HIS A 559 -17.03 24.05 5.93
N VAL A 560 -17.77 22.98 5.64
CA VAL A 560 -18.28 22.04 6.65
C VAL A 560 -17.12 21.41 7.43
N ILE A 561 -16.11 20.93 6.71
CA ILE A 561 -14.93 20.32 7.34
C ILE A 561 -14.24 21.33 8.25
N LYS A 562 -14.01 22.56 7.77
CA LYS A 562 -13.36 23.62 8.56
C LYS A 562 -14.13 23.93 9.85
N VAL A 563 -15.44 24.12 9.75
CA VAL A 563 -16.30 24.42 10.90
C VAL A 563 -16.26 23.27 11.90
N ASN A 564 -16.35 22.02 11.43
CA ASN A 564 -16.30 20.85 12.30
C ASN A 564 -14.93 20.69 12.99
N MET A 565 -13.81 20.97 12.30
CA MET A 565 -12.48 21.01 12.93
C MET A 565 -12.42 22.00 14.11
N MET A 566 -13.09 23.15 14.00
CA MET A 566 -13.13 24.13 15.08
C MET A 566 -14.03 23.68 16.23
N CYS A 567 -15.17 23.07 15.92
CA CYS A 567 -16.08 22.51 16.92
C CYS A 567 -15.47 21.32 17.69
N ASP A 568 -14.67 20.47 17.04
CA ASP A 568 -14.01 19.33 17.70
C ASP A 568 -13.00 19.78 18.79
N ASN A 569 -12.46 21.00 18.69
CA ASN A 569 -11.57 21.58 19.70
C ASN A 569 -12.32 22.24 20.87
N ASP A 570 -13.63 22.46 20.71
CA ASP A 570 -14.48 23.05 21.74
C ASP A 570 -15.14 21.94 22.59
N LYS A 571 -14.89 21.96 23.90
CA LYS A 571 -15.49 21.01 24.86
C LYS A 571 -17.01 21.10 24.94
N ALA A 572 -17.62 22.17 24.42
CA ALA A 572 -19.06 22.35 24.38
C ALA A 572 -19.76 21.54 23.27
N CYS A 573 -19.04 21.01 22.28
CA CYS A 573 -19.63 20.26 21.17
C CYS A 573 -19.73 18.75 21.46
N GLU A 574 -20.76 18.10 20.89
CA GLU A 574 -20.87 16.64 20.95
C GLU A 574 -19.70 15.97 20.20
N PRO A 575 -19.17 14.84 20.70
CA PRO A 575 -18.09 14.14 20.03
C PRO A 575 -18.54 13.60 18.65
N SER A 576 -17.64 13.62 17.67
CA SER A 576 -17.91 13.08 16.33
C SER A 576 -18.45 11.64 16.37
N MET A 577 -19.23 11.23 15.36
CA MET A 577 -19.72 9.84 15.30
C MET A 577 -18.58 8.84 15.23
N SER A 578 -17.48 9.20 14.56
CA SER A 578 -16.31 8.34 14.51
C SER A 578 -15.74 8.12 15.90
N SER A 579 -15.51 9.18 16.68
CA SER A 579 -15.03 9.10 18.05
C SER A 579 -15.96 8.26 18.94
N ARG A 580 -17.28 8.46 18.82
CA ARG A 580 -18.28 7.69 19.59
C ARG A 580 -18.30 6.21 19.19
N SER A 581 -18.29 5.91 17.90
CA SER A 581 -18.21 4.53 17.37
C SER A 581 -16.96 3.82 17.89
N PHE A 582 -15.81 4.50 17.87
CA PHE A 582 -14.55 3.97 18.40
C PHE A 582 -14.59 3.72 19.91
N GLY A 583 -15.33 4.52 20.69
CA GLY A 583 -15.51 4.29 22.13
C GLY A 583 -16.47 3.13 22.45
N GLU A 584 -17.58 3.02 21.73
CA GLU A 584 -18.65 2.05 22.04
C GLU A 584 -18.35 0.62 21.55
N ILE A 585 -17.71 0.46 20.39
CA ILE A 585 -17.41 -0.87 19.83
C ILE A 585 -16.54 -1.73 20.75
N PRO A 586 -15.41 -1.22 21.30
CA PRO A 586 -14.62 -1.96 22.30
C PRO A 586 -15.42 -2.27 23.57
N MET A 587 -16.25 -1.34 24.04
CA MET A 587 -17.08 -1.54 25.23
C MET A 587 -18.14 -2.64 25.03
N ASP A 588 -18.73 -2.72 23.85
CA ASP A 588 -19.66 -3.80 23.48
C ASP A 588 -18.97 -5.15 23.30
N LEU A 589 -17.75 -5.17 22.73
CA LEU A 589 -16.91 -6.37 22.67
C LEU A 589 -16.57 -6.89 24.09
N TRP A 590 -16.29 -5.99 25.02
CA TRP A 590 -16.00 -6.33 26.42
C TRP A 590 -17.21 -6.87 27.18
N LYS A 591 -18.43 -6.42 26.86
CA LYS A 591 -19.67 -6.83 27.53
C LYS A 591 -20.23 -8.18 27.05
N LYS A 592 -19.80 -8.70 25.90
CA LYS A 592 -20.30 -9.99 25.38
C LYS A 592 -19.61 -11.17 26.08
N PRO A 593 -20.35 -12.09 26.72
CA PRO A 593 -19.79 -13.38 27.11
C PRO A 593 -19.52 -14.17 25.83
N MET A 594 -18.24 -14.38 25.50
CA MET A 594 -17.82 -15.21 24.38
C MET A 594 -17.51 -16.61 24.92
N ASP A 595 -18.31 -17.61 24.53
CA ASP A 595 -18.22 -18.98 25.03
C ASP A 595 -16.97 -19.75 24.54
N ASP A 596 -16.24 -19.22 23.56
CA ASP A 596 -15.07 -19.88 22.96
C ASP A 596 -13.77 -19.11 23.22
N SER A 597 -12.79 -19.78 23.82
CA SER A 597 -11.57 -19.15 24.36
C SER A 597 -10.64 -18.55 23.29
N ILE A 598 -10.64 -19.11 22.08
CA ILE A 598 -9.81 -18.60 20.96
C ILE A 598 -10.42 -17.34 20.36
N LEU A 599 -11.75 -17.32 20.19
CA LEU A 599 -12.47 -16.14 19.72
C LEU A 599 -12.42 -15.00 20.75
N LEU A 600 -12.33 -15.33 22.04
CA LEU A 600 -12.08 -14.36 23.10
C LEU A 600 -10.66 -13.77 23.00
N ASP A 601 -9.63 -14.60 22.82
CA ASP A 601 -8.25 -14.13 22.65
C ASP A 601 -8.07 -13.27 21.39
N GLU A 602 -8.71 -13.65 20.26
CA GLU A 602 -8.74 -12.85 19.03
C GLU A 602 -9.48 -11.52 19.23
N SER A 603 -10.64 -11.53 19.90
CA SER A 603 -11.43 -10.33 20.20
C SER A 603 -10.68 -9.38 21.14
N VAL A 604 -9.97 -9.91 22.13
CA VAL A 604 -9.14 -9.15 23.07
C VAL A 604 -7.95 -8.53 22.34
N ALA A 605 -7.25 -9.29 21.49
CA ALA A 605 -6.16 -8.75 20.67
C ALA A 605 -6.64 -7.64 19.74
N TRP A 606 -7.81 -7.84 19.11
CA TRP A 606 -8.43 -6.84 18.24
C TRP A 606 -8.82 -5.57 19.01
N SER A 607 -9.39 -5.72 20.20
CA SER A 607 -9.76 -4.60 21.08
C SER A 607 -8.54 -3.81 21.55
N HIS A 608 -7.43 -4.49 21.88
CA HIS A 608 -6.17 -3.82 22.26
C HIS A 608 -5.55 -3.08 21.07
N GLN A 609 -5.56 -3.69 19.88
CA GLN A 609 -5.07 -3.04 18.66
C GLN A 609 -5.92 -1.80 18.32
N MET A 610 -7.24 -1.90 18.40
CA MET A 610 -8.14 -0.77 18.18
C MET A 610 -7.94 0.32 19.25
N LEU A 611 -7.78 -0.05 20.52
CA LEU A 611 -7.53 0.89 21.60
C LEU A 611 -6.21 1.65 21.42
N ASP A 612 -5.13 0.97 21.04
CA ASP A 612 -3.85 1.63 20.75
C ASP A 612 -3.94 2.56 19.53
N GLN A 613 -4.73 2.19 18.52
CA GLN A 613 -5.01 3.06 17.38
C GLN A 613 -5.82 4.31 17.78
N ILE A 614 -6.82 4.15 18.66
CA ILE A 614 -7.59 5.27 19.21
C ILE A 614 -6.68 6.19 20.02
N LYS A 615 -5.80 5.64 20.85
CA LYS A 615 -4.82 6.42 21.63
C LYS A 615 -3.91 7.24 20.70
N GLN A 616 -3.35 6.65 19.65
CA GLN A 616 -2.49 7.37 18.71
C GLN A 616 -3.25 8.45 17.91
N LEU A 617 -4.51 8.20 17.54
CA LEU A 617 -5.36 9.19 16.86
C LEU A 617 -5.79 10.33 17.80
N VAL A 618 -5.97 10.07 19.10
CA VAL A 618 -6.33 11.06 20.12
C VAL A 618 -5.10 11.85 20.61
N GLU A 619 -3.93 11.20 20.73
CA GLU A 619 -2.64 11.81 21.09
C GLU A 619 -2.14 12.81 20.04
N LEU A 620 -2.53 12.65 18.76
CA LEU A 620 -2.22 13.61 17.70
C LEU A 620 -3.14 14.84 17.72
N ASN A 621 -4.30 14.78 18.38
CA ASN A 621 -5.33 15.82 18.35
C ASN A 621 -5.53 16.62 19.65
N SER A 622 -4.90 16.24 20.77
CA SER A 622 -5.08 16.95 22.05
C SER A 622 -3.74 17.20 22.77
N SER A 623 -3.41 18.47 22.97
CA SER A 623 -2.10 18.98 23.41
C SER A 623 -1.68 18.66 24.87
N ASN A 624 -0.35 18.60 25.08
CA ASN A 624 0.48 19.06 26.21
C ASN A 624 0.30 18.61 27.68
N ASP A 625 -0.69 17.82 28.09
CA ASP A 625 -0.80 17.47 29.53
C ASP A 625 -1.02 15.97 29.81
N ILE A 626 0.09 15.25 29.84
CA ILE A 626 0.22 13.79 30.05
C ILE A 626 -0.27 13.35 31.45
N GLY A 627 -0.33 14.26 32.43
CA GLY A 627 -0.59 13.92 33.84
C GLY A 627 -2.05 13.56 34.17
N ILE A 628 -3.02 14.09 33.42
CA ILE A 628 -4.44 13.94 33.75
C ILE A 628 -4.97 12.55 33.32
N VAL A 629 -4.41 11.98 32.25
CA VAL A 629 -4.80 10.66 31.70
C VAL A 629 -4.43 9.51 32.64
N VAL A 630 -3.33 9.64 33.38
CA VAL A 630 -2.83 8.62 34.31
C VAL A 630 -3.73 8.48 35.54
N ASN A 631 -4.33 9.58 36.01
CA ASN A 631 -5.06 9.61 37.28
C ASN A 631 -6.52 9.13 37.19
N ASN A 632 -7.10 9.01 35.98
CA ASN A 632 -8.50 8.66 35.80
C ASN A 632 -8.76 7.18 35.45
N MET A 633 -7.77 6.28 35.58
CA MET A 633 -7.99 4.85 35.38
C MET A 633 -8.46 4.13 36.66
N PRO A 634 -9.63 3.47 36.67
CA PRO A 634 -9.95 2.48 37.70
C PRO A 634 -9.59 1.07 37.20
N LEU A 635 -8.47 0.51 37.67
CA LEU A 635 -8.18 -0.92 37.57
C LEU A 635 -7.89 -1.49 38.97
N LYS A 636 -8.95 -1.74 39.74
CA LYS A 636 -8.89 -2.71 40.85
C LYS A 636 -9.32 -4.07 40.31
N TRP A 637 -8.35 -4.99 40.27
CA TRP A 637 -8.54 -6.39 39.90
C TRP A 637 -9.57 -7.06 40.81
N ILE A 638 -10.67 -7.57 40.24
CA ILE A 638 -11.51 -8.56 40.92
C ILE A 638 -11.03 -9.94 40.49
N SER A 639 -10.62 -10.73 41.48
CA SER A 639 -10.05 -12.07 41.35
C SER A 639 -10.90 -13.03 40.51
N LYS A 640 -10.24 -13.77 39.62
CA LYS A 640 -10.77 -14.92 38.86
C LYS A 640 -11.56 -15.88 39.77
N LYS A 641 -12.85 -16.13 39.48
CA LYS A 641 -13.55 -17.33 39.97
C LYS A 641 -13.04 -18.55 39.18
N GLY A 642 -12.54 -19.55 39.90
CA GLY A 642 -11.96 -20.77 39.35
C GLY A 642 -12.97 -21.66 38.61
N ARG A 643 -12.45 -22.41 37.63
CA ARG A 643 -13.19 -23.36 36.79
C ARG A 643 -13.86 -24.43 37.66
N LYS A 644 -15.17 -24.66 37.48
CA LYS A 644 -15.79 -25.93 37.87
C LYS A 644 -15.69 -26.89 36.68
N PHE A 645 -14.87 -27.93 36.83
CA PHE A 645 -14.87 -29.09 35.94
C PHE A 645 -16.06 -29.98 36.34
N VAL A 646 -17.00 -30.24 35.43
CA VAL A 646 -17.99 -31.32 35.58
C VAL A 646 -17.42 -32.54 34.86
N GLY A 647 -17.28 -33.63 35.60
CA GLY A 647 -16.49 -34.81 35.24
C GLY A 647 -17.17 -35.79 34.27
N ILE A 648 -16.32 -36.64 33.69
CA ILE A 648 -16.69 -37.95 33.14
C ILE A 648 -16.14 -39.00 34.14
N PRO A 649 -16.89 -40.06 34.50
CA PRO A 649 -16.52 -40.94 35.61
C PRO A 649 -15.31 -41.84 35.29
N ALA A 650 -14.52 -42.12 36.32
CA ALA A 650 -13.35 -43.00 36.27
C ALA A 650 -13.75 -44.48 36.40
N SER A 651 -13.12 -45.33 35.59
CA SER A 651 -12.85 -46.73 35.95
C SER A 651 -11.37 -46.83 36.39
N PHE A 652 -11.14 -46.90 37.69
CA PHE A 652 -9.87 -47.34 38.29
C PHE A 652 -9.92 -48.86 38.49
N PRO A 653 -8.78 -49.57 38.49
CA PRO A 653 -7.93 -49.69 39.69
C PRO A 653 -6.42 -49.61 39.34
N ALA A 654 -5.46 -49.29 40.20
CA ALA A 654 -5.39 -48.93 41.61
C ALA A 654 -4.03 -48.21 41.83
N LEU A 655 -3.97 -47.43 42.91
CA LEU A 655 -2.80 -46.80 43.55
C LEU A 655 -1.72 -47.84 43.99
N PRO A 656 -0.49 -47.48 44.47
CA PRO A 656 -0.18 -46.22 45.16
C PRO A 656 1.23 -45.58 44.95
N SER A 657 1.27 -44.29 45.32
CA SER A 657 2.31 -43.54 46.06
C SER A 657 3.80 -43.89 45.88
N THR A 658 4.70 -42.93 45.68
CA THR A 658 5.16 -42.06 46.77
C THR A 658 6.12 -40.96 46.29
N SER A 659 5.90 -39.77 46.83
CA SER A 659 6.89 -38.79 47.32
C SER A 659 8.14 -38.37 46.52
N LYS A 660 8.21 -37.04 46.37
CA LYS A 660 9.35 -36.16 46.69
C LYS A 660 10.59 -36.19 45.79
N SER A 661 10.86 -34.99 45.28
CA SER A 661 12.12 -34.24 45.37
C SER A 661 12.91 -34.00 44.07
N ASN A 662 13.10 -32.70 43.85
CA ASN A 662 14.31 -31.98 43.46
C ASN A 662 15.01 -32.28 42.13
N LEU A 663 15.14 -31.18 41.39
CA LEU A 663 16.19 -30.83 40.44
C LEU A 663 17.53 -31.54 40.74
N GLN A 664 18.12 -32.11 39.69
CA GLN A 664 19.49 -31.75 39.31
C GLN A 664 19.81 -32.08 37.84
N LYS A 665 20.37 -31.08 37.17
CA LYS A 665 21.07 -31.19 35.87
C LYS A 665 22.12 -32.30 35.91
N LYS A 666 22.24 -33.08 34.83
CA LYS A 666 23.54 -33.56 34.36
C LYS A 666 23.56 -33.91 32.88
N ASN A 667 24.53 -33.31 32.21
CA ASN A 667 25.05 -33.62 30.87
C ASN A 667 25.15 -35.12 30.58
N ARG A 668 24.87 -35.54 29.33
CA ARG A 668 25.72 -36.50 28.61
C ARG A 668 25.40 -36.61 27.12
N LYS A 669 26.39 -36.18 26.33
CA LYS A 669 26.95 -36.74 25.10
C LYS A 669 26.11 -37.74 24.29
N TRP A 670 25.87 -37.38 23.02
CA TRP A 670 25.48 -38.25 21.93
C TRP A 670 26.42 -39.44 21.77
N LYS A 671 25.85 -40.66 21.78
CA LYS A 671 26.42 -41.85 21.17
C LYS A 671 25.77 -42.07 19.80
N ARG A 672 26.63 -42.17 18.79
CA ARG A 672 26.37 -42.56 17.42
C ARG A 672 26.06 -44.06 17.41
N LEU A 673 24.91 -44.49 16.90
CA LEU A 673 24.62 -45.90 16.63
C LEU A 673 24.65 -46.12 15.11
N SER A 674 25.56 -47.02 14.75
CA SER A 674 25.78 -47.63 13.44
C SER A 674 24.70 -48.66 13.11
N ARG A 675 24.41 -48.73 11.81
CA ARG A 675 23.91 -49.85 10.99
C ARG A 675 23.62 -51.19 11.67
N LEU A 676 22.48 -51.77 11.27
CA LEU A 676 22.17 -53.16 10.86
C LEU A 676 20.62 -53.21 10.82
N ARG A 677 19.90 -53.68 9.80
CA ARG A 677 20.15 -54.59 8.68
C ARG A 677 19.33 -54.12 7.49
#